data_AF-A0A1T4QM29-F1
#
_entry.id   AF-A0A1T4QM29-F1
#
_cell.length_a   1.000
_cell.length_b   1.000
_cell.length_c   1.000
_cell.angle_alpha   90.00
_cell.angle_beta   90.00
_cell.angle_gamma   90.00
#
_symmetry.space_group_name_H-M   'P 1'
#
loop_
_entity.id
_entity.type
_entity.pdbx_description
1 polymer ?
#
loop_
_entity_poly.entity_id
_entity_poly.type
_entity_poly.pdbx_seq_one_letter_code
_entity_poly.pdbx_strand_id
1 'polypeptide(L)'
;MEKLIIDKVISLLKELNIIPENSNTSVLSNYILEKITSDIHKNTYNLKTQEFSFEISNRRYIGNKTKLIPFIKHIINKECKEYNSFFDVFGGTGIVAHSFNTKNTKIIINDLLKSNKVIYEAWFGTEFYDIEKIRKYIFYFNNISLPNIDNYVSINFGDTYFSYNDALKIGYIRDLIEELYIKNYINKREKSILLTSLLYAIDKIANTCGTYDSFRKNLKYNKKLIFKIPKINQQNNFENEIYNMDSNLLVKNIEADIVYIDPPYTSRQYGDAYHLLENIIRWEKPEVTGIAKKMINRSDIKSKYCTVTAPTVFEDLINNLKCKYILVSYNHTDKKGPGRSQPKISDTEILKILKNKGLVKIFEQDSKSFNNGKLEITGQKERIFFCVVLNNNVSRRFFFPFGNLKRPQNDLYINTFYNISINKNIFLNIPYNKCICIDNQPILIELFKLLQTIDSNELETEMNLIMSKYNLSNNFDCNKDFYKNNYKKLLYEFNQFYAEQNYNKNTLIMLLIIFSYSFHHSVIFYNKKCHAVFQNNIFYLKNLHFKNKIKIVCELLKDKNILFKSLDFKHISLKHLDVNDFFYFDIPTFYENEKYIEDLFNFIDSLKKLNIIFILKIFYTLTQKEIYRAWIFNNTHDISNQKEKIFIYTKNLPFYIKDIFDIKK
;
A
#
# COMPACT_ATOMS: atom_id res chain seq x y z
N MET A 1 4.34 5.25 54.33
CA MET A 1 4.05 4.46 53.10
C MET A 1 4.90 3.19 53.05
N GLU A 2 6.20 3.25 53.31
CA GLU A 2 7.10 2.08 53.36
C GLU A 2 6.71 1.04 54.41
N LYS A 3 6.37 1.47 55.64
CA LYS A 3 5.92 0.56 56.72
C LYS A 3 4.69 -0.27 56.31
N LEU A 4 3.74 0.35 55.62
CA LEU A 4 2.50 -0.29 55.16
C LEU A 4 2.75 -1.35 54.06
N ILE A 5 3.77 -1.13 53.23
CA ILE A 5 4.18 -2.09 52.17
C ILE A 5 4.91 -3.27 52.82
N ILE A 6 5.76 -3.00 53.81
CA ILE A 6 6.52 -4.00 54.55
C ILE A 6 5.59 -4.90 55.36
N ASP A 7 4.61 -4.32 56.05
CA ASP A 7 3.61 -5.08 56.82
C ASP A 7 2.79 -6.01 55.90
N LYS A 8 2.47 -5.56 54.67
CA LYS A 8 1.79 -6.37 53.65
C LYS A 8 2.66 -7.49 53.09
N VAL A 9 3.96 -7.26 52.89
CA VAL A 9 4.89 -8.30 52.43
C VAL A 9 5.10 -9.36 53.51
N ILE A 10 5.24 -8.95 54.78
CA ILE A 10 5.37 -9.89 55.91
C ILE A 10 4.09 -10.71 56.09
N SER A 11 2.92 -10.09 55.93
CA SER A 11 1.63 -10.80 55.93
C SER A 11 1.57 -11.87 54.84
N LEU A 12 1.99 -11.52 53.62
CA LEU A 12 2.01 -12.45 52.48
C LEU A 12 2.99 -13.62 52.70
N LEU A 13 4.15 -13.36 53.31
CA LEU A 13 5.15 -14.39 53.61
C LEU A 13 4.69 -15.37 54.71
N LYS A 14 3.85 -14.90 55.65
CA LYS A 14 3.19 -15.76 56.65
C LYS A 14 2.08 -16.60 56.03
N GLU A 15 1.23 -16.01 55.19
CA GLU A 15 0.17 -16.75 54.46
C GLU A 15 0.71 -17.85 53.54
N LEU A 16 1.94 -17.69 53.03
CA LEU A 16 2.61 -18.66 52.18
C LEU A 16 3.47 -19.68 52.96
N ASN A 17 3.42 -19.69 54.31
CA ASN A 17 4.24 -20.55 55.20
C ASN A 17 5.77 -20.43 55.00
N ILE A 18 6.25 -19.29 54.51
CA ILE A 18 7.68 -19.06 54.26
C ILE A 18 8.40 -18.68 55.55
N ILE A 19 7.69 -18.11 56.53
CA ILE A 19 8.19 -17.77 57.87
C ILE A 19 7.19 -18.19 58.96
N PRO A 20 7.63 -18.58 60.18
CA PRO A 20 6.73 -19.01 61.25
C PRO A 20 5.78 -17.89 61.71
N GLU A 21 4.52 -18.23 62.04
CA GLU A 21 3.50 -17.24 62.47
C GLU A 21 3.96 -16.39 63.66
N ASN A 22 4.73 -16.98 64.58
CA ASN A 22 5.21 -16.38 65.83
C ASN A 22 6.50 -15.56 65.69
N SER A 23 6.94 -15.27 64.46
CA SER A 23 8.14 -14.46 64.21
C SER A 23 7.93 -12.99 64.63
N ASN A 24 8.87 -12.49 65.45
CA ASN A 24 8.81 -11.17 66.09
C ASN A 24 8.94 -10.05 65.04
N THR A 25 7.86 -9.32 64.79
CA THR A 25 7.65 -8.45 63.62
C THR A 25 8.59 -7.24 63.58
N SER A 26 9.02 -6.71 64.73
CA SER A 26 9.91 -5.53 64.82
C SER A 26 11.38 -5.84 64.52
N VAL A 27 11.84 -7.05 64.86
CA VAL A 27 13.22 -7.51 64.62
C VAL A 27 13.38 -7.98 63.17
N LEU A 28 12.37 -8.68 62.63
CA LEU A 28 12.32 -9.03 61.22
C LEU A 28 12.17 -7.80 60.33
N SER A 29 11.34 -6.82 60.73
CA SER A 29 11.18 -5.59 59.94
C SER A 29 12.51 -4.86 59.83
N ASN A 30 13.29 -4.70 60.91
CA ASN A 30 14.57 -4.00 60.85
C ASN A 30 15.67 -4.79 60.14
N TYR A 31 15.74 -6.11 60.29
CA TYR A 31 16.72 -6.94 59.57
C TYR A 31 16.41 -6.99 58.06
N ILE A 32 15.13 -7.10 57.68
CA ILE A 32 14.69 -7.04 56.29
C ILE A 32 14.85 -5.61 55.76
N LEU A 33 14.58 -4.57 56.55
CA LEU A 33 14.82 -3.17 56.19
C LEU A 33 16.31 -2.93 55.95
N GLU A 34 17.21 -3.33 56.86
CA GLU A 34 18.65 -3.16 56.67
C GLU A 34 19.18 -3.96 55.49
N LYS A 35 18.71 -5.20 55.27
CA LYS A 35 19.17 -6.03 54.16
C LYS A 35 18.63 -5.55 52.82
N ILE A 36 17.34 -5.20 52.74
CA ILE A 36 16.72 -4.62 51.53
C ILE A 36 17.27 -3.21 51.28
N THR A 37 17.45 -2.37 52.29
CA THR A 37 17.95 -1.00 52.11
C THR A 37 19.46 -1.00 51.82
N SER A 38 20.25 -1.89 52.43
CA SER A 38 21.67 -2.12 52.09
C SER A 38 21.82 -2.70 50.68
N ASP A 39 21.01 -3.69 50.29
CA ASP A 39 21.08 -4.30 48.95
C ASP A 39 20.51 -3.38 47.87
N ILE A 40 19.49 -2.56 48.18
CA ILE A 40 18.95 -1.52 47.29
C ILE A 40 19.96 -0.38 47.17
N HIS A 41 20.53 0.16 48.25
CA HIS A 41 21.49 1.28 48.18
C HIS A 41 22.86 0.87 47.61
N LYS A 42 23.36 -0.34 47.89
CA LYS A 42 24.62 -0.83 47.29
C LYS A 42 24.49 -1.20 45.81
N ASN A 43 23.31 -1.63 45.34
CA ASN A 43 23.12 -2.04 43.94
C ASN A 43 22.42 -1.01 43.05
N THR A 44 21.76 0.03 43.59
CA THR A 44 21.18 1.12 42.77
C THR A 44 22.25 1.98 42.10
N TYR A 45 23.46 2.07 42.67
CA TYR A 45 24.56 2.85 42.08
C TYR A 45 25.31 2.15 40.92
N ASN A 46 25.09 0.84 40.70
CA ASN A 46 25.78 0.08 39.64
C ASN A 46 24.90 -0.31 38.43
N LEU A 47 23.61 0.01 38.44
CA LEU A 47 22.76 -0.15 37.25
C LEU A 47 22.88 1.09 36.36
N LYS A 48 24.05 1.26 35.72
CA LYS A 48 24.16 2.15 34.55
C LYS A 48 23.08 1.76 33.54
N THR A 49 22.13 2.67 33.35
CA THR A 49 20.82 2.48 32.70
C THR A 49 20.86 2.03 31.23
N GLN A 50 22.02 1.97 30.58
CA GLN A 50 22.17 1.48 29.21
C GLN A 50 22.40 -0.04 29.09
N GLU A 51 23.02 -0.72 30.08
CA GLU A 51 23.39 -2.14 29.92
C GLU A 51 22.21 -3.12 30.13
N PHE A 52 21.14 -2.67 30.78
CA PHE A 52 20.00 -3.51 31.19
C PHE A 52 18.73 -3.34 30.37
N SER A 53 18.85 -2.79 29.16
CA SER A 53 17.73 -2.60 28.24
C SER A 53 18.01 -3.17 26.85
N PHE A 54 16.98 -3.21 26.00
CA PHE A 54 17.10 -3.67 24.62
C PHE A 54 16.12 -2.97 23.67
N GLU A 55 16.47 -2.94 22.40
CA GLU A 55 15.67 -2.38 21.31
C GLU A 55 14.79 -3.47 20.68
N ILE A 56 13.71 -3.04 20.02
CA ILE A 56 12.81 -3.95 19.28
C ILE A 56 13.52 -4.74 18.16
N SER A 57 14.65 -4.22 17.65
CA SER A 57 15.45 -4.89 16.62
C SER A 57 16.29 -6.06 17.14
N ASN A 58 16.43 -6.23 18.46
CA ASN A 58 17.30 -7.25 19.05
C ASN A 58 16.74 -8.69 18.99
N ARG A 59 15.51 -8.90 18.51
CA ARG A 59 14.91 -10.23 18.37
C ARG A 59 15.36 -10.92 17.08
N ARG A 60 15.73 -12.20 17.19
CA ARG A 60 15.99 -13.03 16.01
C ARG A 60 14.65 -13.43 15.38
N TYR A 61 14.47 -13.06 14.11
CA TYR A 61 13.26 -13.35 13.37
C TYR A 61 13.57 -13.49 11.88
N ILE A 62 12.99 -14.49 11.21
CA ILE A 62 13.19 -14.69 9.78
C ILE A 62 12.58 -13.50 9.04
N GLY A 63 13.37 -12.91 8.14
CA GLY A 63 12.92 -11.78 7.32
C GLY A 63 12.94 -10.42 8.02
N ASN A 64 13.63 -10.29 9.17
CA ASN A 64 13.76 -9.03 9.90
C ASN A 64 14.25 -7.88 9.00
N LYS A 65 13.44 -6.83 8.87
CA LYS A 65 13.64 -5.69 7.96
C LYS A 65 14.46 -4.53 8.53
N THR A 66 15.17 -4.71 9.64
CA THR A 66 16.00 -3.65 10.26
C THR A 66 16.94 -2.97 9.26
N LYS A 67 17.58 -3.75 8.37
CA LYS A 67 18.50 -3.21 7.34
C LYS A 67 17.78 -2.48 6.19
N LEU A 68 16.49 -2.77 5.97
CA LEU A 68 15.70 -2.18 4.88
C LEU A 68 15.02 -0.86 5.28
N ILE A 69 14.95 -0.55 6.58
CA ILE A 69 14.30 0.67 7.09
C ILE A 69 14.78 1.96 6.39
N PRO A 70 16.10 2.23 6.20
CA PRO A 70 16.54 3.45 5.53
C PRO A 70 15.98 3.56 4.10
N PHE A 71 15.86 2.45 3.40
CA PHE A 71 15.34 2.39 2.04
C PHE A 71 13.84 2.62 1.98
N ILE A 72 13.07 1.99 2.87
CA ILE A 72 11.62 2.22 2.99
C ILE A 72 11.36 3.70 3.31
N LYS A 73 12.09 4.28 4.26
CA LYS A 73 12.00 5.71 4.61
C LYS A 73 12.32 6.61 3.42
N HIS A 74 13.37 6.29 2.66
CA HIS A 74 13.72 7.05 1.46
C HIS A 74 12.58 7.06 0.44
N ILE A 75 11.98 5.90 0.16
CA ILE A 75 10.86 5.78 -0.79
C ILE A 75 9.66 6.60 -0.30
N ILE A 76 9.26 6.44 0.96
CA ILE A 76 8.12 7.16 1.53
C ILE A 76 8.35 8.68 1.50
N ASN A 77 9.51 9.15 1.93
CA ASN A 77 9.82 10.59 1.91
C ASN A 77 9.84 11.19 0.50
N LYS A 78 10.20 10.38 -0.51
CA LYS A 78 10.29 10.81 -1.91
C LYS A 78 8.94 10.79 -2.61
N GLU A 79 8.13 9.75 -2.37
CA GLU A 79 6.96 9.44 -3.19
C GLU A 79 5.63 9.73 -2.49
N CYS A 80 5.58 9.66 -1.16
CA CYS A 80 4.37 9.93 -0.39
C CYS A 80 4.26 11.42 -0.06
N LYS A 81 3.05 11.96 -0.20
CA LYS A 81 2.69 13.26 0.39
C LYS A 81 2.45 13.10 1.89
N GLU A 82 1.96 14.16 2.55
CA GLU A 82 1.52 14.11 3.95
C GLU A 82 0.63 12.88 4.22
N TYR A 83 0.98 12.18 5.30
CA TYR A 83 0.31 10.99 5.81
C TYR A 83 0.26 11.06 7.34
N ASN A 84 -0.86 10.61 7.90
CA ASN A 84 -1.12 10.61 9.33
C ASN A 84 -1.30 9.18 9.87
N SER A 85 -1.32 8.16 9.00
CA SER A 85 -1.47 6.76 9.40
C SER A 85 -0.58 5.82 8.58
N PHE A 86 -0.03 4.82 9.27
CA PHE A 86 0.82 3.78 8.70
C PHE A 86 0.34 2.41 9.20
N PHE A 87 -0.05 1.54 8.28
CA PHE A 87 -0.52 0.20 8.57
C PHE A 87 0.50 -0.84 8.15
N ASP A 88 1.08 -1.54 9.14
CA ASP A 88 1.91 -2.72 8.93
C ASP A 88 1.04 -3.98 9.02
N VAL A 89 0.71 -4.55 7.85
CA VAL A 89 -0.25 -5.66 7.73
C VAL A 89 0.31 -6.97 8.32
N PHE A 90 1.63 -7.14 8.24
CA PHE A 90 2.37 -8.33 8.66
C PHE A 90 3.57 -7.91 9.52
N GLY A 91 3.30 -7.49 10.75
CA GLY A 91 4.28 -6.79 11.59
C GLY A 91 5.57 -7.57 11.85
N GLY A 92 5.55 -8.90 11.95
CA GLY A 92 6.72 -9.72 12.25
C GLY A 92 7.43 -9.30 13.56
N THR A 93 8.55 -8.59 13.45
CA THR A 93 9.25 -8.01 14.62
C THR A 93 8.67 -6.68 15.09
N GLY A 94 7.85 -6.02 14.27
CA GLY A 94 7.32 -4.68 14.48
C GLY A 94 8.31 -3.56 14.17
N ILE A 95 9.51 -3.85 13.64
CA ILE A 95 10.54 -2.83 13.42
C ILE A 95 10.15 -1.80 12.35
N VAL A 96 9.41 -2.21 11.32
CA VAL A 96 8.95 -1.30 10.25
C VAL A 96 7.96 -0.30 10.83
N ALA A 97 6.85 -0.79 11.40
CA ALA A 97 5.89 0.03 12.15
C ALA A 97 6.56 0.94 13.19
N HIS A 98 7.50 0.41 13.99
CA HIS A 98 8.21 1.17 15.02
C HIS A 98 8.98 2.35 14.44
N SER A 99 9.56 2.20 13.25
CA SER A 99 10.35 3.24 12.59
C SER A 99 9.52 4.43 12.09
N PHE A 100 8.20 4.25 11.96
CA PHE A 100 7.23 5.28 11.57
C PHE A 100 6.34 5.75 12.74
N ASN A 101 6.52 5.19 13.95
CA ASN A 101 5.76 5.57 15.13
C ASN A 101 6.24 6.94 15.66
N THR A 102 5.56 8.00 15.24
CA THR A 102 5.83 9.38 15.65
C THR A 102 4.57 9.98 16.27
N LYS A 103 4.69 11.13 16.95
CA LYS A 103 3.53 11.83 17.56
C LYS A 103 2.37 12.09 16.58
N ASN A 104 2.67 12.26 15.29
CA ASN A 104 1.68 12.63 14.27
C ASN A 104 1.32 11.47 13.33
N THR A 105 1.79 10.25 13.61
CA THR A 105 1.53 9.09 12.74
C THR A 105 0.90 7.97 13.57
N LYS A 106 -0.37 7.68 13.30
CA LYS A 106 -1.09 6.53 13.85
C LYS A 106 -0.53 5.25 13.26
N ILE A 107 -0.05 4.36 14.13
CA ILE A 107 0.38 3.02 13.74
C ILE A 107 -0.79 2.05 13.89
N ILE A 108 -1.07 1.36 12.81
CA ILE A 108 -1.91 0.16 12.81
C ILE A 108 -0.96 -1.00 12.58
N ILE A 109 -0.99 -2.02 13.44
CA ILE A 109 -0.11 -3.19 13.29
C ILE A 109 -0.88 -4.47 13.52
N ASN A 110 -0.65 -5.46 12.67
CA ASN A 110 -1.29 -6.77 12.76
C ASN A 110 -0.26 -7.91 12.61
N ASP A 111 -0.57 -9.05 13.22
CA ASP A 111 0.16 -10.30 12.99
C ASP A 111 -0.73 -11.50 13.35
N LEU A 112 -0.46 -12.66 12.76
CA LEU A 112 -1.21 -13.89 13.08
C LEU A 112 -0.77 -14.50 14.41
N LEU A 113 0.49 -14.33 14.81
CA LEU A 113 1.06 -14.93 16.03
C LEU A 113 0.86 -14.03 17.25
N LYS A 114 0.31 -14.60 18.33
CA LYS A 114 0.09 -13.90 19.60
C LYS A 114 1.41 -13.50 20.26
N SER A 115 2.46 -14.30 20.04
CA SER A 115 3.82 -13.99 20.48
C SER A 115 4.38 -12.70 19.87
N ASN A 116 3.96 -12.32 18.67
CA ASN A 116 4.28 -11.03 18.07
C ASN A 116 3.37 -9.92 18.63
N LYS A 117 2.06 -10.20 18.78
CA LYS A 117 1.10 -9.24 19.37
C LYS A 117 1.53 -8.72 20.74
N VAL A 118 2.01 -9.59 21.63
CA VAL A 118 2.46 -9.20 22.98
C VAL A 118 3.64 -8.22 22.93
N ILE A 119 4.55 -8.40 21.97
CA ILE A 119 5.62 -7.44 21.70
C ILE A 119 4.99 -6.11 21.27
N TYR A 120 4.02 -6.14 20.37
CA TYR A 120 3.38 -4.89 19.92
C TYR A 120 2.68 -4.16 21.07
N GLU A 121 1.99 -4.87 21.95
CA GLU A 121 1.34 -4.29 23.14
C GLU A 121 2.35 -3.63 24.08
N ALA A 122 3.58 -4.15 24.19
CA ALA A 122 4.64 -3.50 24.96
C ALA A 122 5.08 -2.16 24.35
N TRP A 123 5.47 -2.14 23.06
CA TRP A 123 6.04 -0.94 22.42
C TRP A 123 5.01 0.07 21.90
N PHE A 124 3.89 -0.39 21.35
CA PHE A 124 2.87 0.46 20.73
C PHE A 124 1.63 0.65 21.59
N GLY A 125 1.51 -0.07 22.71
CA GLY A 125 0.40 0.07 23.64
C GLY A 125 0.22 1.52 24.09
N THR A 126 -1.03 1.89 24.37
CA THR A 126 -1.41 3.27 24.69
C THR A 126 -1.72 3.44 26.18
N GLU A 127 -1.98 2.33 26.88
CA GLU A 127 -2.17 2.27 28.34
C GLU A 127 -0.90 2.73 29.08
N PHE A 128 -1.04 3.49 30.17
CA PHE A 128 0.10 3.87 31.01
C PHE A 128 0.73 2.64 31.68
N TYR A 129 2.03 2.67 31.96
CA TYR A 129 2.72 1.62 32.72
C TYR A 129 3.74 2.22 33.69
N ASP A 130 3.93 1.57 34.84
CA ASP A 130 4.91 1.98 35.84
C ASP A 130 6.28 1.33 35.57
N ILE A 131 7.25 2.14 35.14
CA ILE A 131 8.62 1.68 34.86
C ILE A 131 9.36 1.17 36.10
N GLU A 132 9.11 1.74 37.28
CA GLU A 132 9.76 1.28 38.52
C GLU A 132 9.20 -0.07 38.95
N LYS A 133 7.90 -0.29 38.76
CA LYS A 133 7.28 -1.60 38.96
C LYS A 133 7.90 -2.66 38.05
N ILE A 134 8.08 -2.35 36.76
CA ILE A 134 8.77 -3.24 35.81
C ILE A 134 10.21 -3.51 36.25
N ARG A 135 10.97 -2.47 36.66
CA ARG A 135 12.35 -2.63 37.16
C ARG A 135 12.44 -3.59 38.33
N LYS A 136 11.52 -3.47 39.31
CA LYS A 136 11.46 -4.35 40.49
C LYS A 136 11.24 -5.81 40.09
N TYR A 137 10.27 -6.10 39.21
CA TYR A 137 10.01 -7.46 38.77
C TYR A 137 11.17 -8.05 37.96
N ILE A 138 11.75 -7.28 37.05
CA ILE A 138 12.90 -7.74 36.27
C ILE A 138 14.12 -8.01 37.19
N PHE A 139 14.36 -7.17 38.19
CA PHE A 139 15.41 -7.43 39.19
C PHE A 139 15.15 -8.73 39.95
N TYR A 140 13.91 -8.95 40.40
CA TYR A 140 13.50 -10.19 41.06
C TYR A 140 13.70 -11.41 40.15
N PHE A 141 13.23 -11.36 38.90
CA PHE A 141 13.40 -12.45 37.92
C PHE A 141 14.86 -12.83 37.69
N ASN A 142 15.79 -11.87 37.72
CA ASN A 142 17.21 -12.16 37.51
C ASN A 142 17.85 -12.82 38.74
N ASN A 143 17.41 -12.48 39.95
CA ASN A 143 18.02 -12.93 41.22
C ASN A 143 17.27 -14.07 41.91
N ILE A 144 16.11 -14.49 41.38
CA ILE A 144 15.34 -15.59 41.96
C ILE A 144 16.12 -16.91 41.92
N SER A 145 16.11 -17.59 43.07
CA SER A 145 16.50 -18.99 43.23
C SER A 145 15.25 -19.83 43.44
N LEU A 146 15.18 -21.00 42.81
CA LEU A 146 13.98 -21.83 42.79
C LEU A 146 14.27 -23.21 43.38
N PRO A 147 13.32 -23.78 44.12
CA PRO A 147 13.35 -25.20 44.45
C PRO A 147 13.20 -26.03 43.17
N ASN A 148 13.70 -27.26 43.20
CA ASN A 148 13.66 -28.16 42.06
C ASN A 148 12.28 -28.84 41.92
N ILE A 149 11.26 -28.04 41.59
CA ILE A 149 9.87 -28.49 41.39
C ILE A 149 9.51 -28.31 39.92
N ASP A 150 9.20 -29.42 39.26
CA ASP A 150 8.86 -29.44 37.86
C ASP A 150 7.64 -28.60 37.49
N ASN A 151 7.69 -28.01 36.30
CA ASN A 151 6.58 -27.30 35.69
C ASN A 151 6.47 -27.64 34.20
N TYR A 152 5.43 -27.09 33.55
CA TYR A 152 5.16 -27.39 32.16
C TYR A 152 6.36 -27.15 31.22
N VAL A 153 7.17 -26.12 31.48
CA VAL A 153 8.32 -25.77 30.63
C VAL A 153 9.51 -26.69 30.90
N SER A 154 9.81 -27.02 32.15
CA SER A 154 10.89 -27.98 32.47
C SER A 154 10.61 -29.37 31.90
N ILE A 155 9.38 -29.85 32.05
CA ILE A 155 8.94 -31.16 31.55
C ILE A 155 9.04 -31.26 30.02
N ASN A 156 8.59 -30.22 29.30
CA ASN A 156 8.44 -30.31 27.85
C ASN A 156 9.63 -29.77 27.05
N PHE A 157 10.37 -28.80 27.60
CA PHE A 157 11.41 -28.04 26.90
C PHE A 157 12.75 -27.98 27.65
N GLY A 158 12.84 -28.57 28.84
CA GLY A 158 14.10 -28.85 29.52
C GLY A 158 14.97 -29.81 28.71
N ASP A 159 16.29 -29.64 28.84
CA ASP A 159 17.35 -30.41 28.15
C ASP A 159 17.15 -30.59 26.63
N THR A 160 16.43 -29.65 26.02
CA THR A 160 16.18 -29.57 24.58
C THR A 160 16.48 -28.16 24.09
N TYR A 161 15.49 -27.26 24.16
CA TYR A 161 15.65 -25.85 23.81
C TYR A 161 16.42 -25.07 24.89
N PHE A 162 16.26 -25.46 26.14
CA PHE A 162 16.86 -24.80 27.31
C PHE A 162 17.55 -25.84 28.20
N SER A 163 18.41 -25.39 29.11
CA SER A 163 18.82 -26.25 30.22
C SER A 163 17.60 -26.52 31.11
N TYR A 164 17.58 -27.66 31.82
CA TYR A 164 16.51 -27.96 32.76
C TYR A 164 16.28 -26.82 33.79
N ASN A 165 17.34 -26.25 34.36
CA ASN A 165 17.25 -25.14 35.33
C ASN A 165 16.69 -23.84 34.71
N ASP A 166 17.09 -23.50 33.49
CA ASP A 166 16.52 -22.34 32.80
C ASP A 166 15.04 -22.57 32.47
N ALA A 167 14.67 -23.80 32.06
CA ALA A 167 13.30 -24.17 31.76
C ALA A 167 12.40 -24.08 33.00
N LEU A 168 12.86 -24.56 34.16
CA LEU A 168 12.21 -24.37 35.45
C LEU A 168 11.93 -22.89 35.73
N LYS A 169 12.97 -22.06 35.59
CA LYS A 169 12.90 -20.62 35.83
C LYS A 169 11.94 -19.91 34.89
N ILE A 170 11.94 -20.26 33.60
CA ILE A 170 11.01 -19.74 32.60
C ILE A 170 9.56 -20.06 33.00
N GLY A 171 9.30 -21.32 33.37
CA GLY A 171 7.96 -21.76 33.74
C GLY A 171 7.42 -21.03 34.97
N TYR A 172 8.23 -20.95 36.03
CA TYR A 172 7.88 -20.23 37.25
C TYR A 172 7.59 -18.75 36.97
N ILE A 173 8.46 -18.05 36.25
CA ILE A 173 8.30 -16.62 35.96
C ILE A 173 7.03 -16.38 35.14
N ARG A 174 6.71 -17.28 34.21
CA ARG A 174 5.53 -17.12 33.38
C ARG A 174 4.23 -17.36 34.17
N ASP A 175 4.20 -18.33 35.09
CA ASP A 175 3.08 -18.50 36.03
C ASP A 175 2.93 -17.28 36.94
N LEU A 176 4.03 -16.76 37.49
CA LEU A 176 4.04 -15.54 38.31
C LEU A 176 3.50 -14.31 37.55
N ILE A 177 3.89 -14.10 36.29
CA ILE A 177 3.36 -12.99 35.47
C ILE A 177 1.83 -13.12 35.30
N GLU A 178 1.32 -14.35 35.17
CA GLU A 178 -0.13 -14.57 35.07
C GLU A 178 -0.84 -14.25 36.38
N GLU A 179 -0.29 -14.72 37.50
CA GLU A 179 -0.83 -14.47 38.83
C GLU A 179 -0.85 -12.96 39.16
N LEU A 180 0.24 -12.25 38.88
CA LEU A 180 0.33 -10.81 39.08
C LEU A 180 -0.76 -10.05 38.31
N TYR A 181 -1.11 -10.53 37.11
CA TYR A 181 -2.15 -9.93 36.29
C TYR A 181 -3.55 -10.25 36.80
N ILE A 182 -3.84 -11.52 37.11
CA ILE A 182 -5.14 -11.96 37.65
C ILE A 182 -5.45 -11.25 38.98
N LYS A 183 -4.43 -11.04 39.83
CA LYS A 183 -4.53 -10.31 41.10
C LYS A 183 -4.48 -8.78 40.94
N ASN A 184 -4.46 -8.26 39.72
CA ASN A 184 -4.42 -6.82 39.39
C ASN A 184 -3.21 -6.05 39.96
N TYR A 185 -2.08 -6.71 40.25
CA TYR A 185 -0.83 -6.02 40.62
C TYR A 185 -0.17 -5.34 39.42
N ILE A 186 -0.35 -5.93 38.23
CA ILE A 186 0.10 -5.38 36.96
C ILE A 186 -1.08 -5.21 36.01
N ASN A 187 -1.06 -4.16 35.21
CA ASN A 187 -2.05 -3.96 34.16
C ASN A 187 -1.69 -4.74 32.88
N LYS A 188 -2.51 -4.58 31.83
CA LYS A 188 -2.35 -5.36 30.59
C LYS A 188 -1.03 -5.01 29.88
N ARG A 189 -0.69 -3.72 29.76
CA ARG A 189 0.57 -3.31 29.14
C ARG A 189 1.79 -3.75 29.95
N GLU A 190 1.75 -3.64 31.27
CA GLU A 190 2.82 -4.11 32.17
C GLU A 190 3.05 -5.62 32.03
N LYS A 191 1.96 -6.41 31.95
CA LYS A 191 2.04 -7.84 31.61
C LYS A 191 2.75 -8.05 30.27
N SER A 192 2.33 -7.34 29.22
CA SER A 192 2.93 -7.48 27.89
C SER A 192 4.41 -7.07 27.86
N ILE A 193 4.84 -6.10 28.68
CA ILE A 193 6.25 -5.71 28.88
C ILE A 193 7.06 -6.83 29.54
N LEU A 194 6.55 -7.44 30.61
CA LEU A 194 7.24 -8.54 31.30
C LEU A 194 7.33 -9.80 30.43
N LEU A 195 6.25 -10.14 29.72
CA LEU A 195 6.25 -11.24 28.74
C LEU A 195 7.20 -10.98 27.58
N THR A 196 7.28 -9.74 27.10
CA THR A 196 8.25 -9.32 26.11
C THR A 196 9.69 -9.50 26.61
N SER A 197 9.97 -9.10 27.84
CA SER A 197 11.28 -9.33 28.45
C SER A 197 11.64 -10.82 28.50
N LEU A 198 10.68 -11.66 28.91
CA LEU A 198 10.83 -13.10 28.89
C LEU A 198 11.14 -13.63 27.49
N LEU A 199 10.37 -13.25 26.47
CA LEU A 199 10.59 -13.69 25.08
C LEU A 199 12.00 -13.36 24.56
N TYR A 200 12.50 -12.15 24.84
CA TYR A 200 13.83 -11.74 24.40
C TYR A 200 14.94 -12.44 25.20
N ALA A 201 14.70 -12.74 26.48
CA ALA A 201 15.63 -13.50 27.30
C ALA A 201 15.75 -14.95 26.80
N ILE A 202 14.61 -15.62 26.55
CA ILE A 202 14.60 -17.00 26.07
C ILE A 202 15.16 -17.13 24.65
N ASP A 203 14.90 -16.15 23.76
CA ASP A 203 15.49 -16.17 22.42
C ASP A 203 17.02 -16.13 22.46
N LYS A 204 17.63 -15.45 23.43
CA LYS A 204 19.09 -15.42 23.53
C LYS A 204 19.71 -16.76 23.94
N ILE A 205 19.07 -17.45 24.87
CA ILE A 205 19.59 -18.71 25.43
C ILE A 205 19.17 -19.95 24.65
N ALA A 206 18.08 -19.87 23.87
CA ALA A 206 17.54 -21.02 23.14
C ALA A 206 18.60 -21.69 22.25
N ASN A 207 18.71 -23.01 22.39
CA ASN A 207 19.67 -23.84 21.69
C ASN A 207 19.25 -24.15 20.24
N THR A 208 19.10 -23.11 19.42
CA THR A 208 18.57 -23.18 18.05
C THR A 208 19.50 -22.56 17.02
N CYS A 209 19.34 -22.94 15.74
CA CYS A 209 20.01 -22.31 14.58
C CYS A 209 19.23 -21.09 14.04
N GLY A 210 18.52 -20.35 14.90
CA GLY A 210 17.78 -19.14 14.52
C GLY A 210 16.26 -19.29 14.42
N THR A 211 15.73 -20.51 14.45
CA THR A 211 14.28 -20.81 14.50
C THR A 211 14.00 -21.98 15.44
N TYR A 212 12.76 -22.12 15.91
CA TYR A 212 12.33 -23.18 16.83
C TYR A 212 11.83 -24.43 16.12
N ASP A 213 12.06 -24.57 14.81
CA ASP A 213 11.77 -25.79 14.06
C ASP A 213 12.67 -26.98 14.46
N SER A 214 13.83 -26.70 15.06
CA SER A 214 14.76 -27.69 15.59
C SER A 214 15.64 -27.09 16.68
N PHE A 215 16.12 -27.94 17.57
CA PHE A 215 17.18 -27.62 18.53
C PHE A 215 18.40 -28.50 18.24
N ARG A 216 19.57 -28.07 18.71
CA ARG A 216 20.83 -28.79 18.50
C ARG A 216 21.04 -29.83 19.60
N LYS A 217 21.43 -31.04 19.23
CA LYS A 217 21.82 -32.09 20.20
C LYS A 217 23.26 -31.86 20.68
N ASN A 218 23.56 -32.25 21.93
CA ASN A 218 24.91 -32.29 22.51
C ASN A 218 25.66 -30.95 22.64
N LEU A 219 24.94 -29.83 22.82
CA LEU A 219 25.56 -28.53 23.09
C LEU A 219 25.59 -28.22 24.59
N LYS A 220 26.68 -27.59 25.03
CA LYS A 220 26.78 -27.05 26.39
C LYS A 220 25.95 -25.77 26.52
N TYR A 221 25.12 -25.70 27.56
CA TYR A 221 24.31 -24.53 27.90
C TYR A 221 25.16 -23.43 28.55
N ASN A 222 25.87 -22.67 27.73
CA ASN A 222 26.86 -21.68 28.22
C ASN A 222 26.29 -20.26 28.37
N LYS A 223 25.01 -20.04 28.06
CA LYS A 223 24.39 -18.71 28.07
C LYS A 223 23.51 -18.55 29.29
N LYS A 224 23.67 -17.45 30.01
CA LYS A 224 22.84 -17.12 31.18
C LYS A 224 21.49 -16.52 30.76
N LEU A 225 20.40 -16.99 31.36
CA LEU A 225 19.09 -16.37 31.24
C LEU A 225 19.09 -15.02 31.97
N ILE A 226 18.98 -13.93 31.20
CA ILE A 226 18.98 -12.56 31.73
C ILE A 226 17.80 -11.79 31.15
N PHE A 227 16.93 -11.33 32.05
CA PHE A 227 15.78 -10.48 31.74
C PHE A 227 16.23 -9.02 31.68
N LYS A 228 15.78 -8.29 30.66
CA LYS A 228 16.11 -6.88 30.43
C LYS A 228 14.83 -6.07 30.21
N ILE A 229 14.92 -4.75 30.18
CA ILE A 229 13.76 -3.88 29.98
C ILE A 229 13.67 -3.44 28.51
N PRO A 230 12.52 -3.55 27.83
CA PRO A 230 12.37 -3.00 26.49
C PRO A 230 12.47 -1.47 26.53
N LYS A 231 13.23 -0.88 25.61
CA LYS A 231 13.27 0.58 25.45
C LYS A 231 12.02 1.06 24.75
N ILE A 232 11.10 1.61 25.53
CA ILE A 232 9.81 2.13 25.06
C ILE A 232 9.89 3.65 25.10
N ASN A 233 9.56 4.30 23.98
CA ASN A 233 9.44 5.75 23.93
C ASN A 233 8.02 6.16 24.34
N GLN A 234 7.87 6.71 25.54
CA GLN A 234 6.57 7.14 26.07
C GLN A 234 5.98 8.37 25.36
N GLN A 235 6.77 9.09 24.56
CA GLN A 235 6.30 10.25 23.81
C GLN A 235 5.70 9.89 22.44
N ASN A 236 5.60 8.61 22.11
CA ASN A 236 5.02 8.15 20.85
C ASN A 236 3.48 8.23 20.88
N ASN A 237 2.86 7.92 19.73
CA ASN A 237 1.42 8.12 19.52
C ASN A 237 0.54 7.27 20.46
N PHE A 238 -0.52 7.89 21.00
CA PHE A 238 -1.56 7.26 21.83
C PHE A 238 -2.76 6.73 21.03
N GLU A 239 -2.79 6.92 19.71
CA GLU A 239 -3.85 6.44 18.81
C GLU A 239 -3.55 5.09 18.15
N ASN A 240 -2.44 4.44 18.54
CA ASN A 240 -2.00 3.20 17.89
C ASN A 240 -3.01 2.06 18.09
N GLU A 241 -3.18 1.25 17.04
CA GLU A 241 -4.07 0.10 17.03
C GLU A 241 -3.28 -1.20 16.80
N ILE A 242 -3.59 -2.21 17.59
CA ILE A 242 -2.86 -3.49 17.61
C ILE A 242 -3.84 -4.63 17.42
N TYR A 243 -3.64 -5.39 16.35
CA TYR A 243 -4.48 -6.52 15.97
C TYR A 243 -3.71 -7.84 15.99
N ASN A 244 -4.46 -8.93 16.15
CA ASN A 244 -3.94 -10.28 16.04
C ASN A 244 -4.99 -11.17 15.38
N MET A 245 -5.07 -11.09 14.05
CA MET A 245 -6.05 -11.84 13.26
C MET A 245 -5.59 -11.99 11.80
N ASP A 246 -6.37 -12.76 11.02
CA ASP A 246 -6.16 -12.90 9.58
C ASP A 246 -6.18 -11.53 8.89
N SER A 247 -5.11 -11.24 8.14
CA SER A 247 -4.91 -9.96 7.45
C SER A 247 -6.01 -9.64 6.44
N ASN A 248 -6.50 -10.65 5.71
CA ASN A 248 -7.53 -10.47 4.68
C ASN A 248 -8.90 -10.16 5.27
N LEU A 249 -9.17 -10.61 6.50
CA LEU A 249 -10.36 -10.21 7.24
C LEU A 249 -10.21 -8.78 7.78
N LEU A 250 -9.04 -8.44 8.32
CA LEU A 250 -8.79 -7.15 8.94
C LEU A 250 -8.86 -5.98 7.93
N VAL A 251 -8.25 -6.12 6.76
CA VAL A 251 -8.15 -5.01 5.77
C VAL A 251 -9.50 -4.44 5.32
N LYS A 252 -10.60 -5.22 5.45
CA LYS A 252 -11.95 -4.79 5.08
C LYS A 252 -12.47 -3.63 5.94
N ASN A 253 -11.96 -3.55 7.17
CA ASN A 253 -12.39 -2.60 8.20
C ASN A 253 -11.32 -1.56 8.54
N ILE A 254 -10.19 -1.54 7.83
CA ILE A 254 -9.09 -0.60 8.07
C ILE A 254 -9.00 0.41 6.92
N GLU A 255 -8.79 1.66 7.29
CA GLU A 255 -8.39 2.74 6.40
C GLU A 255 -7.07 3.33 6.91
N ALA A 256 -6.10 3.50 6.02
CA ALA A 256 -4.79 4.04 6.34
C ALA A 256 -4.20 4.79 5.14
N ASP A 257 -3.35 5.77 5.37
CA ASP A 257 -2.70 6.51 4.27
C ASP A 257 -1.65 5.64 3.58
N ILE A 258 -0.79 5.00 4.37
CA ILE A 258 0.27 4.12 3.90
C ILE A 258 0.02 2.71 4.43
N VAL A 259 0.05 1.72 3.55
CA VAL A 259 -0.03 0.30 3.89
C VAL A 259 1.26 -0.39 3.48
N TYR A 260 1.93 -1.04 4.44
CA TYR A 260 3.12 -1.85 4.22
C TYR A 260 2.81 -3.34 4.34
N ILE A 261 3.28 -4.11 3.36
CA ILE A 261 2.94 -5.52 3.18
C ILE A 261 4.24 -6.33 2.99
N ASP A 262 4.48 -7.27 3.89
CA ASP A 262 5.61 -8.21 3.87
C ASP A 262 5.14 -9.60 4.33
N PRO A 263 4.36 -10.32 3.49
CA PRO A 263 3.72 -11.57 3.90
C PRO A 263 4.75 -12.71 3.97
N PRO A 264 4.46 -13.81 4.68
CA PRO A 264 5.28 -15.01 4.63
C PRO A 264 5.01 -15.76 3.31
N TYR A 265 5.57 -15.28 2.20
CA TYR A 265 5.32 -15.77 0.85
C TYR A 265 6.13 -17.03 0.47
N THR A 266 6.65 -17.80 1.42
CA THR A 266 7.35 -19.07 1.14
C THR A 266 6.63 -20.22 1.83
N SER A 267 6.96 -21.47 1.49
CA SER A 267 6.32 -22.63 2.15
C SER A 267 6.64 -22.78 3.65
N ARG A 268 7.48 -21.90 4.22
CA ARG A 268 7.80 -21.89 5.65
C ARG A 268 6.65 -21.27 6.45
N GLN A 269 5.97 -22.11 7.22
CA GLN A 269 4.92 -21.69 8.14
C GLN A 269 5.55 -21.10 9.40
N TYR A 270 5.34 -19.80 9.65
CA TYR A 270 5.90 -19.12 10.82
C TYR A 270 5.34 -19.67 12.13
N GLY A 271 4.07 -20.09 12.16
CA GLY A 271 3.49 -20.78 13.32
C GLY A 271 4.21 -22.10 13.67
N ASP A 272 4.83 -22.77 12.70
CA ASP A 272 5.69 -23.92 12.98
C ASP A 272 7.08 -23.51 13.44
N ALA A 273 7.68 -22.49 12.81
CA ALA A 273 9.04 -22.04 13.10
C ALA A 273 9.16 -21.31 14.44
N TYR A 274 8.06 -20.74 14.96
CA TYR A 274 7.99 -19.98 16.22
C TYR A 274 7.04 -20.61 17.25
N HIS A 275 6.67 -21.88 17.05
CA HIS A 275 5.71 -22.61 17.89
C HIS A 275 6.02 -22.54 19.40
N LEU A 276 7.31 -22.59 19.78
CA LEU A 276 7.73 -22.55 21.18
C LEU A 276 7.37 -21.21 21.84
N LEU A 277 7.65 -20.10 21.14
CA LEU A 277 7.34 -18.75 21.63
C LEU A 277 5.82 -18.54 21.70
N GLU A 278 5.09 -19.05 20.70
CA GLU A 278 3.64 -19.00 20.67
C GLU A 278 3.02 -19.76 21.85
N ASN A 279 3.55 -20.95 22.15
CA ASN A 279 3.12 -21.77 23.29
C ASN A 279 3.34 -21.04 24.63
N ILE A 280 4.55 -20.54 24.87
CA ILE A 280 4.91 -19.82 26.11
C ILE A 280 4.03 -18.57 26.32
N ILE A 281 3.62 -17.91 25.24
CA ILE A 281 2.77 -16.72 25.32
C ILE A 281 1.29 -17.05 25.50
N ARG A 282 0.75 -18.01 24.75
CA ARG A 282 -0.64 -18.47 24.90
C ARG A 282 -0.88 -19.01 26.31
N TRP A 283 0.10 -19.72 26.84
CA TRP A 283 0.10 -20.28 28.19
C TRP A 283 -1.07 -21.22 28.50
N GLU A 284 -1.61 -21.85 27.46
CA GLU A 284 -2.67 -22.88 27.54
C GLU A 284 -2.11 -24.24 27.96
N LYS A 285 -0.77 -24.37 28.03
CA LYS A 285 -0.04 -25.60 28.39
C LYS A 285 -0.49 -26.84 27.58
N PRO A 286 -0.58 -26.75 26.24
CA PRO A 286 -1.07 -27.85 25.41
C PRO A 286 -0.11 -29.04 25.39
N GLU A 287 -0.59 -30.23 25.02
CA GLU A 287 0.32 -31.33 24.71
C GLU A 287 1.22 -31.01 23.51
N VAL A 288 2.44 -31.55 23.53
CA VAL A 288 3.46 -31.36 22.50
C VAL A 288 3.90 -32.68 21.90
N THR A 289 4.19 -32.67 20.60
CA THR A 289 4.51 -33.88 19.82
C THR A 289 5.76 -33.73 18.96
N GLY A 290 6.32 -34.87 18.56
CA GLY A 290 7.51 -34.99 17.73
C GLY A 290 8.79 -34.55 18.41
N ILE A 291 9.92 -34.68 17.69
CA ILE A 291 11.25 -34.36 18.21
C ILE A 291 11.33 -32.89 18.61
N ALA A 292 10.78 -31.99 17.79
CA ALA A 292 10.80 -30.55 18.05
C ALA A 292 9.75 -30.08 19.09
N LYS A 293 9.00 -31.00 19.73
CA LYS A 293 8.03 -30.68 20.79
C LYS A 293 7.03 -29.60 20.38
N LYS A 294 6.39 -29.76 19.22
CA LYS A 294 5.44 -28.79 18.70
C LYS A 294 4.04 -29.02 19.27
N MET A 295 3.30 -27.96 19.56
CA MET A 295 1.88 -28.04 19.99
C MET A 295 1.09 -28.93 19.01
N ILE A 296 0.20 -29.81 19.47
CA ILE A 296 -0.54 -30.71 18.56
C ILE A 296 -1.44 -29.90 17.61
N ASN A 297 -2.29 -29.03 18.16
CA ASN A 297 -3.16 -28.17 17.37
C ASN A 297 -2.47 -26.83 17.07
N ARG A 298 -2.30 -26.52 15.78
CA ARG A 298 -1.66 -25.28 15.27
C ARG A 298 -2.33 -24.76 13.99
N SER A 299 -3.55 -25.19 13.70
CA SER A 299 -4.22 -24.89 12.42
C SER A 299 -4.55 -23.40 12.29
N ASP A 300 -4.87 -22.75 13.40
CA ASP A 300 -5.21 -21.35 13.54
C ASP A 300 -4.05 -20.38 13.26
N ILE A 301 -2.80 -20.86 13.40
CA ILE A 301 -1.58 -20.07 13.13
C ILE A 301 -0.90 -20.42 11.79
N LYS A 302 -1.60 -21.15 10.91
CA LYS A 302 -1.15 -21.40 9.54
C LYS A 302 -1.54 -20.25 8.63
N SER A 303 -0.57 -19.77 7.85
CA SER A 303 -0.82 -18.74 6.85
C SER A 303 -1.14 -19.35 5.49
N LYS A 304 -2.19 -18.84 4.84
CA LYS A 304 -2.52 -19.14 3.44
C LYS A 304 -1.48 -18.57 2.46
N TYR A 305 -0.68 -17.59 2.88
CA TYR A 305 0.44 -17.06 2.07
C TYR A 305 1.61 -18.03 1.91
N CYS A 306 1.66 -19.08 2.74
CA CYS A 306 2.66 -20.14 2.64
C CYS A 306 2.20 -21.33 1.76
N THR A 307 1.00 -21.29 1.20
CA THR A 307 0.45 -22.37 0.38
C THR A 307 0.42 -21.96 -1.10
N VAL A 308 -0.13 -22.82 -1.96
CA VAL A 308 -0.34 -22.51 -3.39
C VAL A 308 -1.41 -21.44 -3.62
N THR A 309 -2.22 -21.11 -2.60
CA THR A 309 -3.25 -20.07 -2.70
C THR A 309 -2.71 -18.66 -2.44
N ALA A 310 -1.40 -18.50 -2.25
CA ALA A 310 -0.82 -17.20 -1.90
C ALA A 310 -1.15 -16.07 -2.92
N PRO A 311 -1.11 -16.30 -4.25
CA PRO A 311 -1.44 -15.24 -5.21
C PRO A 311 -2.90 -14.78 -5.10
N THR A 312 -3.84 -15.71 -4.94
CA THR A 312 -5.28 -15.39 -4.88
C THR A 312 -5.63 -14.67 -3.58
N VAL A 313 -5.04 -15.09 -2.45
CA VAL A 313 -5.22 -14.43 -1.16
C VAL A 313 -4.55 -13.05 -1.16
N PHE A 314 -3.40 -12.89 -1.82
CA PHE A 314 -2.77 -11.58 -1.97
C PHE A 314 -3.62 -10.63 -2.84
N GLU A 315 -4.22 -11.12 -3.93
CA GLU A 315 -5.14 -10.32 -4.75
C GLU A 315 -6.37 -9.85 -3.96
N ASP A 316 -7.00 -10.73 -3.18
CA ASP A 316 -8.11 -10.37 -2.28
C ASP A 316 -7.68 -9.31 -1.25
N LEU A 317 -6.49 -9.43 -0.67
CA LEU A 317 -5.94 -8.44 0.26
C LEU A 317 -5.85 -7.06 -0.41
N ILE A 318 -5.17 -6.98 -1.56
CA ILE A 318 -4.95 -5.72 -2.29
C ILE A 318 -6.28 -5.08 -2.72
N ASN A 319 -7.25 -5.88 -3.17
CA ASN A 319 -8.55 -5.38 -3.60
C ASN A 319 -9.34 -4.73 -2.46
N ASN A 320 -9.28 -5.30 -1.25
CA ASN A 320 -10.02 -4.79 -0.09
C ASN A 320 -9.34 -3.60 0.64
N LEU A 321 -8.08 -3.29 0.34
CA LEU A 321 -7.38 -2.16 0.98
C LEU A 321 -8.01 -0.81 0.62
N LYS A 322 -8.23 0.01 1.66
CA LYS A 322 -8.61 1.42 1.57
C LYS A 322 -7.42 2.27 2.01
N CYS A 323 -6.64 2.75 1.04
CA CYS A 323 -5.43 3.53 1.31
C CYS A 323 -5.00 4.42 0.15
N LYS A 324 -4.05 5.32 0.40
CA LYS A 324 -3.44 6.18 -0.63
C LYS A 324 -2.24 5.50 -1.29
N TYR A 325 -1.43 4.81 -0.49
CA TYR A 325 -0.18 4.19 -0.94
C TYR A 325 -0.03 2.77 -0.40
N ILE A 326 0.45 1.86 -1.24
CA ILE A 326 0.80 0.49 -0.87
C ILE A 326 2.29 0.26 -1.13
N LEU A 327 2.98 -0.30 -0.15
CA LEU A 327 4.37 -0.76 -0.27
C LEU A 327 4.41 -2.27 -0.03
N VAL A 328 4.89 -3.01 -1.01
CA VAL A 328 5.08 -4.46 -0.89
C VAL A 328 6.57 -4.77 -0.91
N SER A 329 7.07 -5.33 0.19
CA SER A 329 8.45 -5.81 0.27
C SER A 329 8.53 -7.24 -0.25
N TYR A 330 9.53 -7.49 -1.08
CA TYR A 330 9.71 -8.78 -1.72
C TYR A 330 11.19 -9.03 -2.04
N ASN A 331 11.67 -10.23 -1.72
CA ASN A 331 13.04 -10.63 -2.03
C ASN A 331 13.09 -11.39 -3.34
N HIS A 332 13.76 -10.81 -4.33
CA HIS A 332 14.00 -11.46 -5.60
C HIS A 332 15.24 -12.35 -5.52
N THR A 333 15.13 -13.55 -6.08
CA THR A 333 16.26 -14.49 -6.21
C THR A 333 16.34 -14.92 -7.67
N ASP A 334 17.46 -14.58 -8.34
CA ASP A 334 17.69 -14.90 -9.77
C ASP A 334 17.76 -16.42 -10.04
N LYS A 335 18.01 -17.24 -9.00
CA LYS A 335 18.01 -18.70 -9.07
C LYS A 335 16.88 -19.26 -8.22
N LYS A 336 16.15 -20.25 -8.74
CA LYS A 336 15.18 -21.05 -7.96
C LYS A 336 15.89 -21.58 -6.70
N GLY A 337 15.62 -20.96 -5.56
CA GLY A 337 16.17 -21.40 -4.28
C GLY A 337 15.78 -22.86 -4.00
N PRO A 338 16.58 -23.60 -3.22
CA PRO A 338 16.27 -25.00 -2.91
C PRO A 338 14.97 -25.11 -2.11
N GLY A 339 14.05 -25.97 -2.59
CA GLY A 339 12.89 -26.46 -1.85
C GLY A 339 12.01 -25.38 -1.22
N ARG A 340 11.95 -25.35 0.12
CA ARG A 340 10.96 -24.61 0.90
C ARG A 340 11.09 -23.07 0.87
N SER A 341 12.23 -22.55 0.40
CA SER A 341 12.52 -21.12 0.36
C SER A 341 12.02 -20.43 -0.92
N GLN A 342 11.39 -21.17 -1.83
CA GLN A 342 10.82 -20.58 -3.05
C GLN A 342 9.61 -19.70 -2.74
N PRO A 343 9.56 -18.48 -3.30
CA PRO A 343 8.37 -17.64 -3.26
C PRO A 343 7.15 -18.35 -3.87
N LYS A 344 5.99 -18.14 -3.25
CA LYS A 344 4.67 -18.62 -3.68
C LYS A 344 3.91 -17.59 -4.52
N ILE A 345 4.43 -16.38 -4.61
CA ILE A 345 3.92 -15.29 -5.43
C ILE A 345 5.12 -14.78 -6.22
N SER A 346 5.00 -14.74 -7.55
CA SER A 346 6.03 -14.21 -8.44
C SER A 346 5.98 -12.70 -8.56
N ASP A 347 7.09 -12.09 -8.95
CA ASP A 347 7.19 -10.65 -9.25
C ASP A 347 6.13 -10.20 -10.28
N THR A 348 5.90 -11.03 -11.31
CA THR A 348 4.89 -10.78 -12.35
C THR A 348 3.48 -10.77 -11.79
N GLU A 349 3.16 -11.66 -10.86
CA GLU A 349 1.85 -11.70 -10.20
C GLU A 349 1.67 -10.49 -9.28
N ILE A 350 2.67 -10.15 -8.45
CA ILE A 350 2.62 -8.96 -7.58
C ILE A 350 2.40 -7.70 -8.43
N LEU A 351 3.16 -7.55 -9.52
CA LEU A 351 3.02 -6.42 -10.44
C LEU A 351 1.65 -6.37 -11.10
N LYS A 352 1.13 -7.50 -11.59
CA LYS A 352 -0.19 -7.58 -12.22
C LYS A 352 -1.28 -7.14 -11.23
N ILE A 353 -1.28 -7.70 -10.03
CA ILE A 353 -2.27 -7.42 -8.97
C ILE A 353 -2.21 -5.96 -8.55
N LEU A 354 -1.02 -5.41 -8.30
CA LEU A 354 -0.88 -4.00 -7.90
C LEU A 354 -1.26 -3.02 -9.02
N LYS A 355 -0.97 -3.36 -10.28
CA LYS A 355 -1.36 -2.53 -11.44
C LYS A 355 -2.88 -2.45 -11.62
N ASN A 356 -3.61 -3.48 -11.22
CA ASN A 356 -5.08 -3.44 -11.20
C ASN A 356 -5.61 -2.44 -10.15
N LYS A 357 -4.83 -2.16 -9.10
CA LYS A 357 -5.20 -1.26 -8.01
C LYS A 357 -4.67 0.17 -8.20
N GLY A 358 -3.58 0.37 -8.94
CA GLY A 358 -3.03 1.71 -9.15
C GLY A 358 -1.72 1.82 -9.92
N LEU A 359 -1.07 2.99 -9.83
CA LEU A 359 0.19 3.27 -10.52
C LEU A 359 1.36 2.67 -9.75
N VAL A 360 2.08 1.73 -10.36
CA VAL A 360 3.16 0.98 -9.69
C VAL A 360 4.55 1.46 -10.15
N LYS A 361 5.44 1.70 -9.19
CA LYS A 361 6.88 1.88 -9.37
C LYS A 361 7.62 0.79 -8.61
N ILE A 362 8.79 0.38 -9.11
CA ILE A 362 9.64 -0.62 -8.47
C ILE A 362 10.92 0.08 -8.03
N PHE A 363 11.30 -0.14 -6.77
CA PHE A 363 12.58 0.28 -6.23
C PHE A 363 13.39 -0.97 -5.85
N GLU A 364 14.68 -0.98 -6.17
CA GLU A 364 15.58 -2.09 -5.85
C GLU A 364 16.76 -1.62 -5.00
N GLN A 365 17.22 -2.48 -4.10
CA GLN A 365 18.48 -2.35 -3.39
C GLN A 365 19.19 -3.71 -3.34
N ASP A 366 20.50 -3.73 -3.56
CA ASP A 366 21.30 -4.95 -3.43
C ASP A 366 21.33 -5.44 -1.97
N SER A 367 21.02 -6.72 -1.75
CA SER A 367 21.03 -7.30 -0.40
C SER A 367 22.40 -7.92 -0.07
N LYS A 368 22.93 -7.66 1.13
CA LYS A 368 24.11 -8.38 1.64
C LYS A 368 23.67 -9.73 2.20
N SER A 369 24.10 -10.83 1.58
CA SER A 369 23.71 -12.20 1.93
C SER A 369 24.11 -12.62 3.35
N PHE A 370 23.22 -13.36 4.03
CA PHE A 370 23.51 -14.07 5.28
C PHE A 370 24.19 -15.41 4.95
N ASN A 371 25.48 -15.56 5.28
CA ASN A 371 26.24 -16.80 5.08
C ASN A 371 26.18 -17.71 6.32
N ASN A 372 25.57 -18.88 6.17
CA ASN A 372 25.80 -20.06 7.04
C ASN A 372 26.84 -21.01 6.41
N GLY A 373 27.96 -20.45 5.95
CA GLY A 373 29.20 -21.21 5.75
C GLY A 373 29.38 -22.05 4.47
N LYS A 374 28.51 -21.99 3.45
CA LYS A 374 28.81 -22.58 2.11
C LYS A 374 28.09 -21.82 0.99
N LEU A 375 28.89 -21.36 0.00
CA LEU A 375 28.56 -20.67 -1.26
C LEU A 375 28.04 -19.22 -1.14
N GLU A 376 28.84 -18.25 -1.60
CA GLU A 376 28.38 -16.90 -1.93
C GLU A 376 27.35 -16.98 -3.06
N ILE A 377 26.08 -16.74 -2.74
CA ILE A 377 25.03 -16.56 -3.74
C ILE A 377 25.02 -15.07 -4.07
N THR A 378 25.69 -14.68 -5.14
CA THR A 378 25.60 -13.34 -5.74
C THR A 378 24.22 -13.17 -6.42
N GLY A 379 23.62 -11.97 -6.33
CA GLY A 379 22.38 -11.62 -7.07
C GLY A 379 21.05 -11.58 -6.29
N GLN A 380 21.06 -11.46 -4.95
CA GLN A 380 19.80 -11.18 -4.22
C GLN A 380 19.52 -9.68 -4.16
N LYS A 381 18.33 -9.28 -4.63
CA LYS A 381 17.86 -7.89 -4.57
C LYS A 381 16.61 -7.80 -3.68
N GLU A 382 16.65 -6.90 -2.72
CA GLU A 382 15.46 -6.47 -1.98
C GLU A 382 14.68 -5.51 -2.89
N ARG A 383 13.42 -5.85 -3.19
CA ARG A 383 12.52 -5.03 -4.02
C ARG A 383 11.40 -4.46 -3.16
N ILE A 384 11.08 -3.19 -3.41
CA ILE A 384 9.85 -2.56 -2.93
C ILE A 384 8.99 -2.22 -4.15
N PHE A 385 7.81 -2.84 -4.23
CA PHE A 385 6.77 -2.43 -5.15
C PHE A 385 5.95 -1.32 -4.48
N PHE A 386 6.05 -0.10 -5.02
CA PHE A 386 5.32 1.06 -4.54
C PHE A 386 4.13 1.32 -5.46
N CYS A 387 2.91 1.28 -4.93
CA CYS A 387 1.69 1.55 -5.67
C CYS A 387 0.98 2.79 -5.11
N VAL A 388 0.72 3.77 -5.99
CA VAL A 388 -0.22 4.86 -5.72
C VAL A 388 -1.61 4.36 -6.08
N VAL A 389 -2.46 4.17 -5.08
CA VAL A 389 -3.79 3.58 -5.27
C VAL A 389 -4.66 4.50 -6.09
N LEU A 390 -5.16 3.97 -7.20
CA LEU A 390 -6.19 4.57 -8.02
C LEU A 390 -7.51 3.95 -7.56
N ASN A 391 -8.22 4.59 -6.63
CA ASN A 391 -9.61 4.26 -6.34
C ASN A 391 -10.39 4.16 -7.66
N ASN A 392 -10.98 2.98 -7.91
CA ASN A 392 -11.67 2.53 -9.12
C ASN A 392 -12.72 3.49 -9.69
N ASN A 393 -12.27 4.62 -10.24
CA ASN A 393 -13.02 5.43 -11.18
C ASN A 393 -12.03 5.91 -12.22
N VAL A 394 -12.13 5.28 -13.39
CA VAL A 394 -11.47 5.55 -14.67
C VAL A 394 -10.75 6.89 -14.70
N SER A 395 -9.42 6.88 -14.59
CA SER A 395 -8.62 8.06 -14.87
C SER A 395 -8.47 8.20 -16.38
N ARG A 396 -9.12 9.18 -17.02
CA ARG A 396 -8.96 9.45 -18.45
C ARG A 396 -8.15 10.73 -18.67
N ARG A 397 -7.03 10.61 -19.38
CA ARG A 397 -6.27 11.78 -19.86
C ARG A 397 -6.90 12.27 -21.17
N PHE A 398 -7.33 13.53 -21.17
CA PHE A 398 -7.89 14.22 -22.34
C PHE A 398 -6.93 15.32 -22.80
N PHE A 399 -6.89 15.57 -24.11
CA PHE A 399 -6.14 16.66 -24.73
C PHE A 399 -7.11 17.59 -25.44
N PHE A 400 -7.04 18.89 -25.17
CA PHE A 400 -7.83 19.85 -25.92
C PHE A 400 -7.30 19.95 -27.36
N PRO A 401 -8.13 19.80 -28.40
CA PRO A 401 -7.58 19.47 -29.71
C PRO A 401 -7.09 20.69 -30.49
N PHE A 402 -5.86 20.64 -30.96
CA PHE A 402 -5.39 21.45 -32.08
C PHE A 402 -4.74 20.56 -33.13
N GLY A 403 -5.58 19.96 -33.99
CA GLY A 403 -5.09 19.31 -35.20
C GLY A 403 -4.74 20.34 -36.27
N ASN A 404 -3.85 19.98 -37.20
CA ASN A 404 -3.67 20.75 -38.43
C ASN A 404 -4.97 20.62 -39.25
N LEU A 405 -5.64 21.74 -39.50
CA LEU A 405 -6.83 21.80 -40.36
C LEU A 405 -6.36 21.56 -41.82
N LYS A 406 -6.71 20.39 -42.41
CA LYS A 406 -6.55 20.13 -43.84
C LYS A 406 -7.95 20.00 -44.44
N ARG A 407 -8.30 20.83 -45.43
CA ARG A 407 -9.56 20.71 -46.19
C ARG A 407 -9.40 19.65 -47.29
N PRO A 408 -10.29 18.65 -47.38
CA PRO A 408 -10.29 17.72 -48.51
C PRO A 408 -10.85 18.38 -49.78
N GLN A 409 -10.40 17.88 -50.95
CA GLN A 409 -10.77 18.41 -52.28
C GLN A 409 -11.84 17.59 -53.01
N ASN A 410 -12.29 16.43 -52.51
CA ASN A 410 -13.18 15.52 -53.26
C ASN A 410 -14.41 15.02 -52.47
N ASP A 411 -15.45 14.67 -53.24
CA ASP A 411 -16.78 14.22 -52.84
C ASP A 411 -16.80 12.77 -52.30
N LEU A 412 -16.58 12.61 -51.00
CA LEU A 412 -17.04 11.41 -50.29
C LEU A 412 -18.38 11.71 -49.64
N TYR A 413 -19.38 10.90 -49.96
CA TYR A 413 -20.65 10.95 -49.25
C TYR A 413 -20.57 10.11 -47.96
N ILE A 414 -20.16 10.72 -46.85
CA ILE A 414 -20.39 10.15 -45.52
C ILE A 414 -21.77 10.60 -45.07
N ASN A 415 -22.69 9.65 -44.88
CA ASN A 415 -24.01 9.99 -44.36
C ASN A 415 -23.91 10.41 -42.88
N THR A 416 -23.52 9.48 -42.00
CA THR A 416 -23.27 9.79 -40.58
C THR A 416 -21.84 9.48 -40.17
N PHE A 417 -21.11 10.48 -39.69
CA PHE A 417 -19.79 10.32 -39.07
C PHE A 417 -19.92 10.13 -37.55
N TYR A 418 -19.58 8.95 -37.05
CA TYR A 418 -19.54 8.64 -35.62
C TYR A 418 -18.13 8.87 -35.06
N ASN A 419 -17.96 9.92 -34.27
CA ASN A 419 -16.71 10.22 -33.58
C ASN A 419 -16.74 9.69 -32.14
N ILE A 420 -16.12 8.53 -31.91
CA ILE A 420 -16.10 7.83 -30.62
C ILE A 420 -14.86 8.25 -29.81
N SER A 421 -15.11 8.70 -28.58
CA SER A 421 -14.13 9.30 -27.67
C SER A 421 -13.56 10.61 -28.23
N ILE A 422 -14.14 11.73 -27.82
CA ILE A 422 -13.66 13.06 -28.19
C ILE A 422 -12.28 13.22 -27.54
N ASN A 423 -11.22 13.09 -28.31
CA ASN A 423 -9.85 13.43 -27.89
C ASN A 423 -9.17 14.32 -28.94
N LYS A 424 -9.72 14.36 -30.16
CA LYS A 424 -9.27 15.22 -31.26
C LYS A 424 -10.47 15.76 -32.05
N ASN A 425 -10.31 16.95 -32.62
CA ASN A 425 -11.31 17.60 -33.48
C ASN A 425 -11.24 17.11 -34.93
N ILE A 426 -10.97 15.81 -35.15
CA ILE A 426 -10.79 15.30 -36.52
C ILE A 426 -12.08 15.40 -37.34
N PHE A 427 -13.23 15.26 -36.67
CA PHE A 427 -14.55 15.44 -37.26
C PHE A 427 -14.73 16.85 -37.87
N LEU A 428 -14.03 17.88 -37.37
CA LEU A 428 -14.08 19.21 -37.99
C LEU A 428 -13.46 19.24 -39.40
N ASN A 429 -12.60 18.28 -39.75
CA ASN A 429 -11.91 18.23 -41.04
C ASN A 429 -12.54 17.28 -42.06
N ILE A 430 -13.60 16.56 -41.69
CA ILE A 430 -14.19 15.52 -42.52
C ILE A 430 -15.53 16.02 -43.10
N PRO A 431 -15.77 15.82 -44.42
CA PRO A 431 -17.06 16.10 -45.02
C PRO A 431 -18.06 14.99 -44.66
N TYR A 432 -19.24 15.38 -44.18
CA TYR A 432 -20.34 14.48 -43.84
C TYR A 432 -21.68 15.23 -43.92
N ASN A 433 -22.79 14.49 -44.05
CA ASN A 433 -24.13 15.05 -43.92
C ASN A 433 -24.49 15.31 -42.45
N LYS A 434 -24.11 14.38 -41.55
CA LYS A 434 -24.31 14.47 -40.12
C LYS A 434 -23.13 13.89 -39.34
N CYS A 435 -22.83 14.45 -38.18
CA CYS A 435 -21.86 13.86 -37.24
C CYS A 435 -22.49 13.62 -35.87
N ILE A 436 -22.14 12.49 -35.27
CA ILE A 436 -22.51 12.13 -33.90
C ILE A 436 -21.22 11.96 -33.09
N CYS A 437 -20.95 12.92 -32.22
CA CYS A 437 -19.80 12.91 -31.32
C CYS A 437 -20.20 12.27 -29.99
N ILE A 438 -19.52 11.19 -29.62
CA ILE A 438 -19.86 10.37 -28.45
C ILE A 438 -18.69 10.34 -27.48
N ASP A 439 -18.97 10.62 -26.22
CA ASP A 439 -18.00 10.51 -25.13
C ASP A 439 -18.66 10.02 -23.85
N ASN A 440 -17.89 9.33 -23.00
CA ASN A 440 -18.37 8.87 -21.70
C ASN A 440 -18.16 9.89 -20.57
N GLN A 441 -17.53 11.04 -20.85
CA GLN A 441 -17.37 12.16 -19.93
C GLN A 441 -18.43 13.24 -20.19
N PRO A 442 -19.45 13.37 -19.33
CA PRO A 442 -20.54 14.32 -19.55
C PRO A 442 -20.08 15.78 -19.66
N ILE A 443 -19.10 16.19 -18.84
CA ILE A 443 -18.58 17.56 -18.86
C ILE A 443 -17.94 17.95 -20.20
N LEU A 444 -17.33 17.00 -20.92
CA LEU A 444 -16.76 17.26 -22.23
C LEU A 444 -17.88 17.47 -23.26
N ILE A 445 -18.95 16.67 -23.19
CA ILE A 445 -20.13 16.82 -24.05
C ILE A 445 -20.78 18.19 -23.84
N GLU A 446 -21.01 18.58 -22.59
CA GLU A 446 -21.56 19.89 -22.27
C GLU A 446 -20.64 21.04 -22.69
N LEU A 447 -19.31 20.85 -22.57
CA LEU A 447 -18.34 21.82 -23.05
C LEU A 447 -18.44 22.03 -24.57
N PHE A 448 -18.49 20.95 -25.36
CA PHE A 448 -18.61 21.07 -26.82
C PHE A 448 -19.96 21.60 -27.26
N LYS A 449 -21.06 21.29 -26.56
CA LYS A 449 -22.36 21.92 -26.79
C LYS A 449 -22.31 23.43 -26.55
N LEU A 450 -21.66 23.87 -25.46
CA LEU A 450 -21.44 25.30 -25.20
C LEU A 450 -20.63 25.94 -26.33
N LEU A 451 -19.52 25.33 -26.76
CA LEU A 451 -18.68 25.84 -27.84
C LEU A 451 -19.43 25.91 -29.19
N GLN A 452 -20.41 25.04 -29.42
CA GLN A 452 -21.24 25.04 -30.63
C GLN A 452 -22.24 26.20 -30.63
N THR A 453 -22.70 26.67 -29.46
CA THR A 453 -23.76 27.70 -29.36
C THR A 453 -23.26 29.09 -28.99
N ILE A 454 -22.17 29.21 -28.23
CA ILE A 454 -21.68 30.49 -27.72
C ILE A 454 -21.07 31.37 -28.83
N ASP A 455 -21.26 32.70 -28.74
CA ASP A 455 -20.54 33.64 -29.58
C ASP A 455 -19.03 33.67 -29.23
N SER A 456 -18.17 33.80 -30.24
CA SER A 456 -16.72 33.71 -30.03
C SER A 456 -16.14 34.95 -29.31
N ASN A 457 -16.80 36.12 -29.41
CA ASN A 457 -16.44 37.32 -28.65
C ASN A 457 -17.02 37.29 -27.24
N GLU A 458 -18.25 36.76 -27.08
CA GLU A 458 -18.83 36.50 -25.75
C GLU A 458 -17.94 35.54 -24.94
N LEU A 459 -17.53 34.41 -25.54
CA LEU A 459 -16.63 33.45 -24.90
C LEU A 459 -15.32 34.09 -24.46
N GLU A 460 -14.73 34.93 -25.31
CA GLU A 460 -13.51 35.67 -24.98
C GLU A 460 -13.71 36.59 -23.76
N THR A 461 -14.83 37.32 -23.74
CA THR A 461 -15.17 38.25 -22.65
C THR A 461 -15.31 37.50 -21.33
N GLU A 462 -16.06 36.40 -21.32
CA GLU A 462 -16.29 35.56 -20.14
C GLU A 462 -15.00 34.89 -19.65
N MET A 463 -14.17 34.37 -20.57
CA MET A 463 -12.85 33.84 -20.21
C MET A 463 -11.99 34.90 -19.53
N ASN A 464 -11.97 36.13 -20.05
CA ASN A 464 -11.19 37.22 -19.46
C ASN A 464 -11.71 37.61 -18.06
N LEU A 465 -13.03 37.61 -17.84
CA LEU A 465 -13.65 37.87 -16.54
C LEU A 465 -13.30 36.80 -15.50
N ILE A 466 -13.35 35.52 -15.87
CA ILE A 466 -12.94 34.43 -14.96
C ILE A 466 -11.43 34.52 -14.71
N MET A 467 -10.63 34.77 -15.74
CA MET A 467 -9.18 34.93 -15.57
C MET A 467 -8.83 36.08 -14.61
N SER A 468 -9.51 37.24 -14.70
CA SER A 468 -9.27 38.36 -13.80
C SER A 468 -9.66 38.03 -12.35
N LYS A 469 -10.76 37.30 -12.12
CA LYS A 469 -11.17 36.81 -10.78
C LYS A 469 -10.05 36.03 -10.07
N TYR A 470 -9.27 35.25 -10.81
CA TYR A 470 -8.15 34.47 -10.25
C TYR A 470 -6.79 35.15 -10.40
N ASN A 471 -6.71 36.40 -10.87
CA ASN A 471 -5.43 37.07 -11.19
C ASN A 471 -4.57 36.23 -12.17
N LEU A 472 -5.21 35.71 -13.21
CA LEU A 472 -4.59 35.05 -14.36
C LEU A 472 -4.54 36.03 -15.54
N SER A 473 -3.48 36.00 -16.34
CA SER A 473 -3.28 36.95 -17.43
C SER A 473 -2.70 36.26 -18.68
N ASN A 474 -2.72 36.95 -19.81
CA ASN A 474 -2.08 36.49 -21.05
C ASN A 474 -0.62 36.95 -21.18
N ASN A 475 -0.19 37.95 -20.40
CA ASN A 475 1.15 38.54 -20.41
C ASN A 475 1.93 38.08 -19.18
N PHE A 476 2.95 37.27 -19.42
CA PHE A 476 3.73 36.64 -18.35
C PHE A 476 5.09 37.30 -18.18
N ASP A 477 5.08 38.60 -17.87
CA ASP A 477 6.26 39.26 -17.36
C ASP A 477 6.34 39.00 -15.84
N CYS A 478 7.30 38.14 -15.48
CA CYS A 478 7.89 37.94 -14.15
C CYS A 478 6.94 37.72 -12.94
N ASN A 479 6.42 36.50 -12.73
CA ASN A 479 6.35 35.78 -11.43
C ASN A 479 5.69 34.38 -11.57
N LYS A 480 6.45 33.32 -11.90
CA LYS A 480 5.89 31.97 -12.21
C LYS A 480 5.12 31.33 -11.05
N ASP A 481 5.57 31.52 -9.80
CA ASP A 481 4.94 30.91 -8.64
C ASP A 481 3.59 31.56 -8.28
N PHE A 482 3.47 32.88 -8.52
CA PHE A 482 2.21 33.61 -8.37
C PHE A 482 1.10 33.02 -9.27
N TYR A 483 1.36 32.90 -10.57
CA TYR A 483 0.41 32.32 -11.52
C TYR A 483 0.11 30.85 -11.24
N LYS A 484 1.11 30.08 -10.81
CA LYS A 484 0.93 28.66 -10.41
C LYS A 484 -0.03 28.54 -9.24
N ASN A 485 0.10 29.39 -8.23
CA ASN A 485 -0.78 29.36 -7.05
C ASN A 485 -2.21 29.80 -7.41
N ASN A 486 -2.35 30.82 -8.24
CA ASN A 486 -3.65 31.28 -8.75
C ASN A 486 -4.36 30.24 -9.61
N TYR A 487 -3.63 29.57 -10.49
CA TYR A 487 -4.17 28.45 -11.27
C TYR A 487 -4.63 27.29 -10.38
N LYS A 488 -3.86 26.96 -9.33
CA LYS A 488 -4.28 25.93 -8.35
C LYS A 488 -5.58 26.31 -7.65
N LYS A 489 -5.81 27.60 -7.35
CA LYS A 489 -7.09 28.09 -6.80
C LYS A 489 -8.24 27.88 -7.78
N LEU A 490 -8.06 28.26 -9.05
CA LEU A 490 -9.04 27.99 -10.12
C LEU A 490 -9.35 26.49 -10.22
N LEU A 491 -8.32 25.64 -10.26
CA LEU A 491 -8.48 24.18 -10.37
C LEU A 491 -9.18 23.60 -9.13
N TYR A 492 -8.89 24.13 -7.94
CA TYR A 492 -9.54 23.72 -6.70
C TYR A 492 -11.04 24.04 -6.75
N GLU A 493 -11.41 25.27 -7.11
CA GLU A 493 -12.81 25.70 -7.19
C GLU A 493 -13.56 24.94 -8.29
N PHE A 494 -12.94 24.78 -9.47
CA PHE A 494 -13.46 23.95 -10.54
C PHE A 494 -13.77 22.52 -10.05
N ASN A 495 -12.87 21.93 -9.28
CA ASN A 495 -13.04 20.58 -8.76
C ASN A 495 -14.19 20.44 -7.76
N GLN A 496 -14.57 21.51 -7.05
CA GLN A 496 -15.77 21.51 -6.20
C GLN A 496 -17.03 21.43 -7.08
N PHE A 497 -17.14 22.30 -8.09
CA PHE A 497 -18.28 22.29 -9.02
C PHE A 497 -18.35 20.98 -9.83
N TYR A 498 -17.21 20.46 -10.27
CA TYR A 498 -17.15 19.19 -11.00
C TYR A 498 -17.57 18.00 -10.12
N ALA A 499 -17.23 18.01 -8.82
CA ALA A 499 -17.68 17.01 -7.84
C ALA A 499 -19.21 16.99 -7.65
N GLU A 500 -19.83 18.16 -7.75
CA GLU A 500 -21.28 18.35 -7.70
C GLU A 500 -21.98 18.09 -9.04
N GLN A 501 -21.23 17.78 -10.11
CA GLN A 501 -21.74 17.65 -11.48
C GLN A 501 -22.44 18.92 -11.99
N ASN A 502 -22.00 20.08 -11.50
CA ASN A 502 -22.50 21.37 -11.93
C ASN A 502 -21.82 21.81 -13.23
N TYR A 503 -22.48 21.60 -14.37
CA TYR A 503 -21.93 21.92 -15.71
C TYR A 503 -22.53 23.19 -16.30
N ASN A 504 -22.67 24.23 -15.47
CA ASN A 504 -23.09 25.54 -15.96
C ASN A 504 -22.01 26.21 -16.84
N LYS A 505 -22.40 27.28 -17.54
CA LYS A 505 -21.52 28.06 -18.44
C LYS A 505 -20.19 28.43 -17.77
N ASN A 506 -20.20 28.93 -16.54
CA ASN A 506 -18.98 29.34 -15.83
C ASN A 506 -18.05 28.16 -15.57
N THR A 507 -18.56 27.03 -15.09
CA THR A 507 -17.75 25.83 -14.83
C THR A 507 -17.10 25.28 -16.10
N LEU A 508 -17.83 25.30 -17.23
CA LEU A 508 -17.29 24.88 -18.52
C LEU A 508 -16.20 25.83 -19.04
N ILE A 509 -16.36 27.14 -18.85
CA ILE A 509 -15.34 28.12 -19.22
C ILE A 509 -14.10 28.01 -18.31
N MET A 510 -14.29 27.73 -17.01
CA MET A 510 -13.17 27.39 -16.11
C MET A 510 -12.36 26.19 -16.65
N LEU A 511 -13.03 25.16 -17.18
CA LEU A 511 -12.35 24.01 -17.78
C LEU A 511 -11.52 24.40 -19.02
N LEU A 512 -12.02 25.31 -19.88
CA LEU A 512 -11.23 25.84 -21.01
C LEU A 512 -9.99 26.60 -20.56
N ILE A 513 -10.10 27.39 -19.51
CA ILE A 513 -8.95 28.08 -18.91
C ILE A 513 -7.99 27.03 -18.32
N ILE A 514 -8.48 26.00 -17.64
CA ILE A 514 -7.64 24.90 -17.15
C ILE A 514 -6.86 24.26 -18.29
N PHE A 515 -7.49 24.02 -19.44
CA PHE A 515 -6.81 23.53 -20.64
C PHE A 515 -5.74 24.48 -21.16
N SER A 516 -6.02 25.79 -21.22
CA SER A 516 -5.10 26.76 -21.82
C SER A 516 -3.75 26.87 -21.10
N TYR A 517 -3.71 26.59 -19.79
CA TYR A 517 -2.50 26.63 -18.96
C TYR A 517 -1.86 25.26 -18.71
N SER A 518 -2.53 24.17 -19.06
CA SER A 518 -2.03 22.80 -18.83
C SER A 518 -1.00 22.38 -19.89
N PHE A 519 -0.04 21.54 -19.51
CA PHE A 519 0.99 21.03 -20.42
C PHE A 519 0.35 20.21 -21.55
N HIS A 520 0.69 20.54 -22.80
CA HIS A 520 0.03 20.03 -24.02
C HIS A 520 -1.51 20.19 -24.03
N HIS A 521 -2.04 21.17 -23.30
CA HIS A 521 -3.49 21.34 -23.12
C HIS A 521 -4.18 20.07 -22.65
N SER A 522 -3.54 19.35 -21.72
CA SER A 522 -4.00 18.05 -21.26
C SER A 522 -4.37 18.03 -19.79
N VAL A 523 -5.50 17.37 -19.51
CA VAL A 523 -6.04 17.16 -18.16
C VAL A 523 -6.37 15.70 -17.94
N ILE A 524 -6.47 15.28 -16.69
CA ILE A 524 -6.86 13.93 -16.29
C ILE A 524 -8.10 14.05 -15.40
N PHE A 525 -9.20 13.45 -15.84
CA PHE A 525 -10.41 13.32 -15.01
C PHE A 525 -10.34 12.04 -14.19
N TYR A 526 -10.63 12.13 -12.89
CA TYR A 526 -10.55 11.03 -11.93
C TYR A 526 -11.39 11.33 -10.67
N ASN A 527 -12.28 10.43 -10.23
CA ASN A 527 -13.09 10.59 -9.01
C ASN A 527 -13.78 11.95 -8.86
N LYS A 528 -14.40 12.43 -9.94
CA LYS A 528 -15.00 13.78 -10.00
C LYS A 528 -14.02 14.90 -9.65
N LYS A 529 -12.75 14.69 -9.92
CA LYS A 529 -11.68 15.70 -9.92
C LYS A 529 -11.03 15.73 -11.28
N CYS A 530 -10.55 16.90 -11.65
CA CYS A 530 -9.71 17.18 -12.79
C CYS A 530 -8.31 17.55 -12.28
N HIS A 531 -7.30 16.94 -12.90
CA HIS A 531 -5.91 17.22 -12.65
C HIS A 531 -5.27 17.75 -13.93
N ALA A 532 -4.67 18.93 -13.86
CA ALA A 532 -3.87 19.47 -14.95
C ALA A 532 -2.51 18.77 -15.02
N VAL A 533 -2.04 18.46 -16.23
CA VAL A 533 -0.69 17.89 -16.41
C VAL A 533 0.35 19.01 -16.47
N PHE A 534 1.48 18.83 -15.80
CA PHE A 534 2.63 19.75 -15.81
C PHE A 534 3.91 18.97 -16.15
N GLN A 535 4.83 19.55 -16.94
CA GLN A 535 6.16 19.00 -17.17
C GLN A 535 7.20 19.83 -16.40
N ASN A 536 8.06 19.18 -15.61
CA ASN A 536 9.21 19.80 -14.92
C ASN A 536 8.88 21.05 -14.06
N ASN A 537 7.69 21.12 -13.45
CA ASN A 537 7.22 22.33 -12.74
C ASN A 537 7.14 23.61 -13.61
N ILE A 538 7.33 23.52 -14.93
CA ILE A 538 7.29 24.64 -15.86
C ILE A 538 5.85 24.78 -16.38
N PHE A 539 5.20 25.88 -16.01
CA PHE A 539 3.96 26.32 -16.65
C PHE A 539 4.24 26.59 -18.12
N TYR A 540 3.45 25.99 -19.03
CA TYR A 540 3.57 26.25 -20.46
C TYR A 540 2.75 27.49 -20.80
N LEU A 541 3.44 28.62 -20.88
CA LEU A 541 2.89 29.97 -20.99
C LEU A 541 2.71 30.37 -22.45
N LYS A 542 1.78 29.74 -23.18
CA LYS A 542 1.35 30.18 -24.52
C LYS A 542 -0.17 30.17 -24.67
N ASN A 543 -0.85 31.02 -23.88
CA ASN A 543 -2.33 31.15 -23.87
C ASN A 543 -2.89 31.77 -25.16
N LEU A 544 -2.18 32.74 -25.78
CA LEU A 544 -2.70 33.47 -26.94
C LEU A 544 -3.04 32.55 -28.14
N HIS A 545 -2.19 31.57 -28.43
CA HIS A 545 -2.46 30.61 -29.50
C HIS A 545 -3.68 29.73 -29.20
N PHE A 546 -3.88 29.34 -27.93
CA PHE A 546 -5.02 28.53 -27.50
C PHE A 546 -6.34 29.28 -27.75
N LYS A 547 -6.39 30.56 -27.35
CA LYS A 547 -7.57 31.41 -27.50
C LYS A 547 -7.98 31.59 -28.96
N ASN A 548 -7.04 31.93 -29.84
CA ASN A 548 -7.31 32.08 -31.27
C ASN A 548 -7.82 30.77 -31.89
N LYS A 549 -7.25 29.64 -31.49
CA LYS A 549 -7.68 28.34 -31.99
C LYS A 549 -9.06 27.92 -31.47
N ILE A 550 -9.43 28.28 -30.24
CA ILE A 550 -10.79 28.05 -29.73
C ILE A 550 -11.82 28.82 -30.55
N LYS A 551 -11.55 30.09 -30.88
CA LYS A 551 -12.47 30.87 -31.73
C LYS A 551 -12.73 30.17 -33.06
N ILE A 552 -11.67 29.70 -33.72
CA ILE A 552 -11.78 28.93 -34.96
C ILE A 552 -12.62 27.66 -34.76
N VAL A 553 -12.43 26.95 -33.64
CA VAL A 553 -13.25 25.77 -33.31
C VAL A 553 -14.72 26.14 -33.13
N CYS A 554 -15.05 27.24 -32.44
CA CYS A 554 -16.44 27.68 -32.27
C CYS A 554 -17.11 27.95 -33.62
N GLU A 555 -16.45 28.70 -34.52
CA GLU A 555 -17.01 28.98 -35.85
C GLU A 555 -17.22 27.69 -36.66
N LEU A 556 -16.22 26.79 -36.66
CA LEU A 556 -16.34 25.50 -37.35
C LEU A 556 -17.43 24.58 -36.78
N LEU A 557 -17.72 24.68 -35.48
CA LEU A 557 -18.78 23.89 -34.85
C LEU A 557 -20.18 24.38 -35.24
N LYS A 558 -20.35 25.70 -35.42
CA LYS A 558 -21.62 26.31 -35.84
C LYS A 558 -21.99 25.94 -37.26
N ASP A 559 -21.00 25.87 -38.14
CA ASP A 559 -21.18 25.58 -39.57
C ASP A 559 -21.50 24.10 -39.88
N LYS A 560 -21.49 23.22 -38.86
CA LYS A 560 -21.63 21.77 -39.05
C LYS A 560 -22.81 21.17 -38.30
N ASN A 561 -23.49 20.23 -38.96
CA ASN A 561 -24.54 19.40 -38.36
C ASN A 561 -23.94 18.33 -37.42
N ILE A 562 -23.70 18.71 -36.16
CA ILE A 562 -23.06 17.86 -35.15
C ILE A 562 -23.99 17.67 -33.97
N LEU A 563 -24.16 16.42 -33.55
CA LEU A 563 -24.89 16.04 -32.35
C LEU A 563 -23.92 15.46 -31.31
N PHE A 564 -23.85 16.08 -30.13
CA PHE A 564 -23.04 15.59 -29.02
C PHE A 564 -23.87 14.75 -28.05
N LYS A 565 -23.39 13.54 -27.72
CA LYS A 565 -24.07 12.63 -26.79
C LYS A 565 -23.12 12.06 -25.75
N SER A 566 -23.56 12.05 -24.50
CA SER A 566 -22.84 11.40 -23.40
C SER A 566 -23.29 9.94 -23.26
N LEU A 567 -22.59 9.01 -23.91
CA LEU A 567 -22.85 7.57 -23.79
C LEU A 567 -21.57 6.74 -24.02
N ASP A 568 -21.60 5.49 -23.58
CA ASP A 568 -20.62 4.48 -23.98
C ASP A 568 -20.93 3.95 -25.38
N PHE A 569 -19.90 3.63 -26.19
CA PHE A 569 -20.07 3.15 -27.56
C PHE A 569 -20.88 1.84 -27.62
N LYS A 570 -20.87 1.03 -26.56
CA LYS A 570 -21.64 -0.21 -26.45
C LYS A 570 -23.15 0.00 -26.52
N HIS A 571 -23.62 1.22 -26.24
CA HIS A 571 -25.03 1.57 -26.29
C HIS A 571 -25.46 2.14 -27.65
N ILE A 572 -24.57 2.18 -28.64
CA ILE A 572 -24.92 2.57 -30.00
C ILE A 572 -25.71 1.43 -30.66
N SER A 573 -26.95 1.72 -31.05
CA SER A 573 -27.78 0.75 -31.77
C SER A 573 -27.24 0.51 -33.18
N LEU A 574 -27.02 -0.76 -33.52
CA LEU A 574 -26.56 -1.18 -34.85
C LEU A 574 -27.72 -1.35 -35.86
N LYS A 575 -28.99 -1.30 -35.42
CA LYS A 575 -30.16 -1.63 -36.25
C LYS A 575 -30.46 -0.62 -37.37
N HIS A 576 -29.95 0.60 -37.26
CA HIS A 576 -30.32 1.72 -38.13
C HIS A 576 -29.09 2.37 -38.78
N LEU A 577 -27.99 1.64 -38.90
CA LEU A 577 -26.78 2.14 -39.55
C LEU A 577 -26.90 2.03 -41.07
N ASP A 578 -26.44 3.07 -41.76
CA ASP A 578 -26.33 3.11 -43.21
C ASP A 578 -24.95 2.57 -43.65
N VAL A 579 -24.86 1.99 -44.85
CA VAL A 579 -23.58 1.49 -45.39
C VAL A 579 -22.56 2.62 -45.62
N ASN A 580 -23.02 3.86 -45.80
CA ASN A 580 -22.21 5.07 -45.93
C ASN A 580 -21.92 5.76 -44.59
N ASP A 581 -22.29 5.13 -43.46
CA ASP A 581 -21.85 5.61 -42.15
C ASP A 581 -20.37 5.29 -41.91
N PHE A 582 -19.73 6.12 -41.10
CA PHE A 582 -18.30 6.03 -40.83
C PHE A 582 -18.02 6.12 -39.34
N PHE A 583 -17.29 5.15 -38.77
CA PHE A 583 -16.89 5.16 -37.36
C PHE A 583 -15.41 5.48 -37.18
N TYR A 584 -15.10 6.52 -36.41
CA TYR A 584 -13.74 6.82 -35.97
C TYR A 584 -13.63 6.65 -34.45
N PHE A 585 -12.70 5.78 -34.03
CA PHE A 585 -12.40 5.52 -32.63
C PHE A 585 -11.03 6.09 -32.26
N ASP A 586 -10.99 7.10 -31.38
CA ASP A 586 -9.74 7.69 -30.83
C ASP A 586 -9.61 7.37 -29.33
N ILE A 587 -9.55 6.07 -29.05
CA ILE A 587 -9.64 5.55 -27.69
C ILE A 587 -8.30 5.77 -26.96
N PRO A 588 -8.30 6.44 -25.79
CA PRO A 588 -7.09 6.72 -25.04
C PRO A 588 -6.58 5.44 -24.36
N THR A 589 -5.47 4.88 -24.86
CA THR A 589 -5.03 3.52 -24.50
C THR A 589 -4.44 3.31 -23.12
N PHE A 590 -4.22 4.38 -22.35
CA PHE A 590 -3.43 4.30 -21.13
C PHE A 590 -4.12 3.62 -19.94
N TYR A 591 -5.43 3.33 -19.97
CA TYR A 591 -6.17 3.03 -18.74
C TYR A 591 -7.35 2.05 -18.86
N GLU A 592 -7.37 1.23 -19.92
CA GLU A 592 -8.51 0.33 -20.18
C GLU A 592 -8.18 -1.12 -19.84
N ASN A 593 -9.11 -1.78 -19.13
CA ASN A 593 -8.99 -3.17 -18.73
C ASN A 593 -9.24 -4.13 -19.91
N GLU A 594 -8.83 -5.39 -19.77
CA GLU A 594 -8.96 -6.40 -20.84
C GLU A 594 -10.40 -6.52 -21.37
N LYS A 595 -11.39 -6.44 -20.46
CA LYS A 595 -12.81 -6.51 -20.82
C LYS A 595 -13.27 -5.36 -21.73
N TYR A 596 -12.84 -4.12 -21.47
CA TYR A 596 -13.19 -2.99 -22.33
C TYR A 596 -12.63 -3.16 -23.74
N ILE A 597 -11.41 -3.67 -23.85
CA ILE A 597 -10.75 -3.95 -25.14
C ILE A 597 -11.52 -5.05 -25.89
N GLU A 598 -11.92 -6.11 -25.19
CA GLU A 598 -12.74 -7.19 -25.77
C GLU A 598 -14.08 -6.67 -26.30
N ASP A 599 -14.78 -5.86 -25.51
CA ASP A 599 -16.06 -5.25 -25.91
C ASP A 599 -15.90 -4.33 -27.13
N LEU A 600 -14.82 -3.56 -27.20
CA LEU A 600 -14.48 -2.72 -28.35
C LEU A 600 -14.30 -3.55 -29.62
N PHE A 601 -13.56 -4.65 -29.52
CA PHE A 601 -13.32 -5.52 -30.66
C PHE A 601 -14.57 -6.24 -31.13
N ASN A 602 -15.40 -6.73 -30.20
CA ASN A 602 -16.71 -7.30 -30.52
C ASN A 602 -17.62 -6.29 -31.25
N PHE A 603 -17.57 -5.01 -30.85
CA PHE A 603 -18.30 -3.95 -31.52
C PHE A 603 -17.78 -3.71 -32.95
N ILE A 604 -16.46 -3.65 -33.14
CA ILE A 604 -15.83 -3.50 -34.46
C ILE A 604 -16.14 -4.68 -35.39
N ASP A 605 -16.11 -5.90 -34.87
CA ASP A 605 -16.49 -7.10 -35.63
C ASP A 605 -17.96 -7.05 -36.08
N SER A 606 -18.83 -6.43 -35.27
CA SER A 606 -20.22 -6.21 -35.64
C SER A 606 -20.37 -5.16 -36.76
N LEU A 607 -19.59 -4.06 -36.72
CA LEU A 607 -19.55 -3.08 -37.82
C LEU A 607 -19.06 -3.70 -39.13
N LYS A 608 -18.05 -4.58 -39.05
CA LYS A 608 -17.50 -5.30 -40.21
C LYS A 608 -18.56 -6.19 -40.88
N LYS A 609 -19.36 -6.92 -40.10
CA LYS A 609 -20.46 -7.75 -40.64
C LYS A 609 -21.51 -6.93 -41.39
N LEU A 610 -21.65 -5.66 -41.05
CA LEU A 610 -22.57 -4.71 -41.69
C LEU A 610 -21.92 -3.94 -42.86
N ASN A 611 -20.68 -4.25 -43.24
CA ASN A 611 -19.91 -3.53 -44.26
C ASN A 611 -19.71 -2.03 -43.99
N ILE A 612 -19.70 -1.64 -42.71
CA ILE A 612 -19.52 -0.24 -42.31
C ILE A 612 -18.03 0.11 -42.27
N ILE A 613 -17.69 1.29 -42.79
CA ILE A 613 -16.31 1.79 -42.78
C ILE A 613 -15.95 2.27 -41.38
N PHE A 614 -14.78 1.85 -40.88
CA PHE A 614 -14.27 2.34 -39.60
C PHE A 614 -12.75 2.55 -39.63
N ILE A 615 -12.30 3.40 -38.72
CA ILE A 615 -10.90 3.57 -38.34
C ILE A 615 -10.81 3.52 -36.82
N LEU A 616 -10.07 2.55 -36.30
CA LEU A 616 -9.66 2.49 -34.90
C LEU A 616 -8.20 2.91 -34.78
N LYS A 617 -7.96 3.94 -33.97
CA LYS A 617 -6.63 4.43 -33.64
C LYS A 617 -6.24 3.96 -32.24
N ILE A 618 -5.12 3.23 -32.16
CA ILE A 618 -4.59 2.64 -30.93
C ILE A 618 -3.16 3.17 -30.70
N PHE A 619 -2.83 3.50 -29.45
CA PHE A 619 -1.48 3.74 -28.96
C PHE A 619 -1.02 2.54 -28.10
N TYR A 620 0.07 1.86 -28.42
CA TYR A 620 0.44 0.64 -27.68
C TYR A 620 1.14 0.96 -26.37
N THR A 621 0.75 0.27 -25.30
CA THR A 621 1.62 0.02 -24.14
C THR A 621 2.27 -1.36 -24.28
N LEU A 622 3.44 -1.59 -23.64
CA LEU A 622 4.16 -2.88 -23.68
C LEU A 622 3.26 -4.06 -23.25
N THR A 623 2.32 -3.83 -22.35
CA THR A 623 1.41 -4.84 -21.77
C THR A 623 0.24 -5.25 -22.66
N GLN A 624 -0.31 -4.34 -23.48
CA GLN A 624 -1.47 -4.66 -24.33
C GLN A 624 -1.08 -5.17 -25.73
N LYS A 625 0.24 -5.24 -26.00
CA LYS A 625 0.82 -5.59 -27.29
C LYS A 625 0.39 -6.97 -27.79
N GLU A 626 0.23 -7.95 -26.90
CA GLU A 626 -0.13 -9.32 -27.26
C GLU A 626 -1.61 -9.46 -27.62
N ILE A 627 -2.50 -8.87 -26.82
CA ILE A 627 -3.96 -8.87 -27.06
C ILE A 627 -4.28 -8.23 -28.41
N TYR A 628 -3.73 -7.03 -28.64
CA TYR A 628 -3.92 -6.33 -29.91
C TYR A 628 -3.32 -7.09 -31.10
N ARG A 629 -2.14 -7.71 -30.96
CA ARG A 629 -1.53 -8.51 -32.03
C ARG A 629 -2.34 -9.75 -32.36
N ALA A 630 -2.84 -10.47 -31.36
CA ALA A 630 -3.66 -11.66 -31.56
C ALA A 630 -4.94 -11.34 -32.33
N TRP A 631 -5.64 -10.27 -31.93
CA TRP A 631 -6.85 -9.84 -32.63
C TRP A 631 -6.58 -9.36 -34.06
N ILE A 632 -5.52 -8.57 -34.26
CA ILE A 632 -5.11 -8.07 -35.58
C ILE A 632 -4.74 -9.22 -36.53
N PHE A 633 -3.96 -10.19 -36.06
CA PHE A 633 -3.52 -11.35 -36.85
C PHE A 633 -4.70 -12.19 -37.34
N ASN A 634 -5.74 -12.32 -36.51
CA ASN A 634 -6.89 -13.15 -36.80
C ASN A 634 -7.92 -12.49 -37.75
N ASN A 635 -7.87 -11.17 -37.99
CA ASN A 635 -9.00 -10.45 -38.61
C ASN A 635 -8.76 -9.76 -39.97
N THR A 636 -7.68 -10.08 -40.70
CA THR A 636 -7.40 -9.57 -42.06
C THR A 636 -7.60 -8.05 -42.21
N HIS A 637 -7.00 -7.25 -41.32
CA HIS A 637 -7.02 -5.79 -41.39
C HIS A 637 -5.73 -5.26 -42.02
N ASP A 638 -5.82 -4.17 -42.77
CA ASP A 638 -4.62 -3.41 -43.18
C ASP A 638 -4.11 -2.61 -41.97
N ILE A 639 -2.79 -2.63 -41.76
CA ILE A 639 -2.12 -2.03 -40.61
C ILE A 639 -1.13 -1.01 -41.12
N SER A 640 -1.22 0.25 -40.67
CA SER A 640 -0.14 1.21 -40.82
C SER A 640 0.56 1.43 -39.47
N ASN A 641 1.87 1.21 -39.41
CA ASN A 641 2.68 1.48 -38.23
C ASN A 641 3.34 2.87 -38.35
N GLN A 642 3.05 3.76 -37.41
CA GLN A 642 3.78 5.03 -37.31
C GLN A 642 4.04 5.42 -35.86
N LYS A 643 5.33 5.49 -35.48
CA LYS A 643 5.81 6.09 -34.22
C LYS A 643 4.85 5.83 -33.03
N GLU A 644 4.64 4.54 -32.71
CA GLU A 644 3.82 4.03 -31.58
C GLU A 644 2.28 4.04 -31.75
N LYS A 645 1.77 4.35 -32.95
CA LYS A 645 0.33 4.28 -33.29
C LYS A 645 0.06 3.20 -34.33
N ILE A 646 -1.04 2.46 -34.14
CA ILE A 646 -1.63 1.61 -35.20
C ILE A 646 -3.02 2.15 -35.53
N PHE A 647 -3.27 2.22 -36.82
CA PHE A 647 -4.60 2.36 -37.37
C PHE A 647 -5.07 1.00 -37.85
N ILE A 648 -6.22 0.55 -37.34
CA ILE A 648 -6.96 -0.61 -37.82
C ILE A 648 -8.13 -0.06 -38.62
N TYR A 649 -8.25 -0.47 -39.87
CA TYR A 649 -9.28 0.06 -40.75
C TYR A 649 -9.82 -1.00 -41.73
N THR A 650 -10.93 -0.68 -42.39
CA THR A 650 -11.53 -1.55 -43.40
C THR A 650 -10.63 -1.65 -44.64
N LYS A 651 -10.47 -2.86 -45.20
CA LYS A 651 -9.52 -3.13 -46.30
C LYS A 651 -9.70 -2.23 -47.53
N ASN A 652 -10.92 -1.76 -47.79
CA ASN A 652 -11.26 -0.88 -48.91
C ASN A 652 -11.29 0.62 -48.52
N LEU A 653 -10.58 1.04 -47.47
CA LEU A 653 -10.54 2.45 -47.05
C LEU A 653 -9.98 3.33 -48.19
N PRO A 654 -10.74 4.34 -48.67
CA PRO A 654 -10.31 5.20 -49.76
C PRO A 654 -8.97 5.91 -49.48
N PHE A 655 -8.13 6.05 -50.51
CA PHE A 655 -6.75 6.55 -50.38
C PHE A 655 -6.65 7.94 -49.73
N TYR A 656 -7.54 8.87 -50.06
CA TYR A 656 -7.54 10.19 -49.43
C TYR A 656 -8.03 10.16 -47.97
N ILE A 657 -8.86 9.19 -47.55
CA ILE A 657 -9.16 9.00 -46.12
C ILE A 657 -7.87 8.56 -45.42
N LYS A 658 -7.09 7.65 -46.03
CA LYS A 658 -5.76 7.31 -45.52
C LYS A 658 -4.89 8.57 -45.37
N ASP A 659 -4.90 9.49 -46.33
CA ASP A 659 -4.18 10.77 -46.23
C ASP A 659 -4.68 11.71 -45.11
N ILE A 660 -6.00 11.82 -44.90
CA ILE A 660 -6.59 12.66 -43.83
C ILE A 660 -6.10 12.19 -42.44
N PHE A 661 -5.99 10.88 -42.25
CA PHE A 661 -5.53 10.28 -41.01
C PHE A 661 -4.01 10.04 -40.98
N ASP A 662 -3.27 10.53 -41.99
CA ASP A 662 -1.84 10.30 -42.23
C ASP A 662 -1.45 8.79 -42.20
N ILE A 663 -2.36 7.90 -42.59
CA ILE A 663 -2.20 6.44 -42.72
C ILE A 663 -1.35 6.16 -43.97
N LYS A 664 -0.01 6.12 -43.82
CA LYS A 664 0.88 5.71 -44.92
C LYS A 664 0.77 4.19 -45.14
N LYS A 665 0.82 3.77 -46.42
CA LYS A 665 0.94 2.36 -46.81
C LYS A 665 2.15 1.70 -46.16
#